data_AF-A0A6A5KF69-F1
#
_entry.id   AF-A0A6A5KF69-F1
#
_cell.length_a   1.000
_cell.length_b   1.000
_cell.length_c   1.000
_cell.angle_alpha   90.00
_cell.angle_beta   90.00
_cell.angle_gamma   90.00
#
_symmetry.space_group_name_H-M   'P 1'
#
loop_
_entity.id
_entity.type
_entity.pdbx_description
1 polymer ?
#
loop_
_entity_poly.entity_id
_entity_poly.type
_entity_poly.pdbx_seq_one_letter_code
_entity_poly.pdbx_strand_id
1 'polypeptide(L)'
;MKRYSRPCSTQHGTLRLPQALLLLLNTAIAGPTSDRGTQTDAARLASSHWQNINKSDYRLLQLLNLFAVSGSGLKSISVGMVKLTALCGIASVLWLWSKRNEKGKAGEAQDWLDAAAADAAATDPGLLKKYSTVRSYTVPLTGFTYPGLRTFYRPHHQETKLPRVPCPVPLLVFLHGLGGSCAQFNPILLSLSNLASCLAIDLPGCGVSTFEPKAWGAYTTEALVHLLTVVIEAHRAAEEGQMVIFVGHSMGCSLAALLASPTSPHAHLLSQHVSGLIAICPQAYPPTEKQVKAVKLVASAPAVVFDLFRRWDRRGGINSKSVLRMAGADTEEETKKLQLRFNKQSRSAVWQRMARGMCPDYSSDSPQGGLPGKEVWAGLNIPVFLAAGECDSVTPTSNVKRILEFLGRDVSAIQPPSEKASLPIAAAPFMSEAILSAERPRKHHDSGIDAEDLPKPDDDNKTIESISVSTTDGSLVTAENGTTTDGSFTTADGPLISDTTTSSSNNPSPHTRRLVVKTAIMPKPAAHSLLFAPSTSRIIAGLIGSFAADYIDPRLSLAWQLNYLSTEGKWDVKNLEKWRAVRPVSEPIADVFRAMKTLREVDEEHTPKVLTKKWSGELCAVVDISHDNPVYDPQGLEDGGIPYHKFPTVSKHPPQPAEVREFCELVDKIRAEGRQGLIGVHCHYGFNRTGFFLVSYLIERMDFRVEDAIETFRVARPPGIRHSHFVDALYVRYCQGLKRAPTL
;
A
#
# COMPACT_ATOMS: atom_id res chain seq x y z
N MET A 1 22.94 17.10 66.65
CA MET A 1 24.42 17.05 66.63
C MET A 1 24.88 16.66 65.21
N LYS A 2 25.67 17.54 64.57
CA LYS A 2 26.59 17.40 63.40
C LYS A 2 26.26 16.34 62.31
N ARG A 3 25.80 16.73 61.10
CA ARG A 3 26.57 17.16 59.88
C ARG A 3 27.77 16.27 59.52
N TYR A 4 27.64 15.53 58.42
CA TYR A 4 28.75 15.20 57.52
C TYR A 4 28.31 15.34 56.05
N SER A 5 29.07 16.14 55.32
CA SER A 5 28.96 16.47 53.91
C SER A 5 30.02 15.69 53.12
N ARG A 6 29.73 15.31 51.85
CA ARG A 6 30.64 15.22 50.67
C ARG A 6 29.96 14.40 49.52
N PRO A 7 30.36 14.54 48.25
CA PRO A 7 30.32 15.73 47.40
C PRO A 7 29.58 15.48 46.06
N CYS A 8 29.05 16.55 45.45
CA CYS A 8 28.49 16.53 44.10
C CYS A 8 29.63 16.43 43.06
N SER A 9 29.62 15.39 42.23
CA SER A 9 30.48 15.26 41.05
C SER A 9 29.70 15.73 39.83
N THR A 10 30.07 16.90 39.30
CA THR A 10 29.63 17.39 37.99
C THR A 10 30.34 16.59 36.90
N GLN A 11 29.68 15.56 36.37
CA GLN A 11 30.13 14.90 35.13
C GLN A 11 29.82 15.80 33.93
N HIS A 12 30.83 16.54 33.46
CA HIS A 12 30.84 17.05 32.09
C HIS A 12 31.05 15.86 31.14
N GLY A 13 29.95 15.27 30.67
CA GLY A 13 29.98 14.19 29.69
C GLY A 13 30.41 14.71 28.32
N THR A 14 31.57 14.27 27.82
CA THR A 14 31.95 14.41 26.42
C THR A 14 31.07 13.51 25.56
N LEU A 15 30.37 14.08 24.58
CA LEU A 15 29.60 13.30 23.62
C LEU A 15 30.56 12.45 22.77
N ARG A 16 30.41 11.13 22.80
CA ARG A 16 31.17 10.25 21.90
C ARG A 16 30.76 10.56 20.46
N LEU A 17 31.70 10.44 19.50
CA LEU A 17 31.46 10.68 18.07
C LEU A 17 30.12 10.09 17.53
N PRO A 18 29.67 8.88 17.92
CA PRO A 18 28.36 8.36 17.50
C PRO A 18 27.16 9.13 18.04
N GLN A 19 27.26 9.70 19.25
CA GLN A 19 26.18 10.49 19.88
C GLN A 19 26.06 11.87 19.22
N ALA A 20 27.19 12.49 18.87
CA ALA A 20 27.21 13.75 18.14
C ALA A 20 26.60 13.60 16.73
N LEU A 21 26.92 12.49 16.03
CA LEU A 21 26.33 12.18 14.72
C LEU A 21 24.81 11.95 14.82
N LEU A 22 24.33 11.32 15.91
CA LEU A 22 22.90 11.06 16.11
C LEU A 22 22.12 12.35 16.35
N LEU A 23 22.64 13.29 17.15
CA LEU A 23 22.01 14.59 17.36
C LEU A 23 21.97 15.41 16.06
N LEU A 24 23.03 15.32 15.26
CA LEU A 24 23.09 15.96 13.95
C LEU A 24 22.07 15.35 12.97
N LEU A 25 21.93 14.03 12.94
CA LEU A 25 20.95 13.34 12.10
C LEU A 25 19.50 13.57 12.55
N ASN A 26 19.24 13.56 13.86
CA ASN A 26 17.90 13.82 14.40
C ASN A 26 17.45 15.25 14.08
N THR A 27 18.34 16.23 14.14
CA THR A 27 18.03 17.63 13.78
C THR A 27 17.99 17.87 12.27
N ALA A 28 18.73 17.07 11.49
CA ALA A 28 18.74 17.17 10.04
C ALA A 28 17.52 16.52 9.37
N ILE A 29 16.99 15.42 9.96
CA ILE A 29 15.92 14.59 9.37
C ILE A 29 14.55 14.95 9.95
N ALA A 30 14.45 15.31 11.24
CA ALA A 30 13.17 15.74 11.80
C ALA A 30 12.93 17.23 11.48
N GLY A 31 11.76 17.54 10.92
CA GLY A 31 11.30 18.92 10.69
C GLY A 31 11.17 19.71 12.01
N PRO A 32 11.09 21.06 11.95
CA PRO A 32 11.04 21.89 13.14
C PRO A 32 9.78 21.60 13.98
N THR A 33 9.96 21.37 15.28
CA THR A 33 8.86 21.21 16.24
C THR A 33 8.20 22.56 16.51
N SER A 34 6.95 22.72 16.11
CA SER A 34 6.12 23.88 16.44
C SER A 34 5.45 23.67 17.80
N ASP A 35 6.17 23.89 18.90
CA ASP A 35 5.51 24.17 20.18
C ASP A 35 6.29 25.24 20.93
N ARG A 36 5.63 26.39 21.11
CA ARG A 36 6.21 27.63 21.64
C ARG A 36 6.32 27.65 23.18
N GLY A 37 6.15 26.50 23.85
CA GLY A 37 6.14 26.38 25.31
C GLY A 37 7.42 25.81 25.94
N THR A 38 8.29 25.14 25.17
CA THR A 38 9.50 24.47 25.69
C THR A 38 10.81 25.14 25.25
N GLN A 39 10.72 26.25 24.52
CA GLN A 39 11.88 26.94 23.93
C GLN A 39 12.81 27.60 24.96
N THR A 40 12.33 27.93 26.16
CA THR A 40 13.14 28.65 27.16
C THR A 40 14.17 27.77 27.89
N ASP A 41 13.90 26.47 28.06
CA ASP A 41 14.82 25.57 28.76
C ASP A 41 15.78 24.84 27.79
N ALA A 42 15.32 24.49 26.59
CA ALA A 42 16.17 23.87 25.57
C ALA A 42 17.20 24.86 24.96
N ALA A 43 16.83 26.14 24.80
CA ALA A 43 17.74 27.16 24.30
C ALA A 43 18.86 27.52 25.29
N ARG A 44 18.58 27.49 26.61
CA ARG A 44 19.59 27.71 27.67
C ARG A 44 20.59 26.55 27.81
N LEU A 45 20.15 25.32 27.54
CA LEU A 45 21.03 24.14 27.48
C LEU A 45 21.89 24.11 26.19
N ALA A 46 21.36 24.61 25.07
CA ALA A 46 22.10 24.68 23.80
C ALA A 46 23.16 25.80 23.78
N SER A 47 22.90 26.96 24.39
CA SER A 47 23.87 28.07 24.42
C SER A 47 25.02 27.85 25.40
N SER A 48 24.78 27.13 26.51
CA SER A 48 25.80 26.84 27.52
C SER A 48 26.78 25.73 27.10
N HIS A 49 26.36 24.81 26.22
CA HIS A 49 27.24 23.78 25.67
C HIS A 49 28.15 24.27 24.52
N TRP A 50 27.79 25.35 23.83
CA TRP A 50 28.63 25.90 22.75
C TRP A 50 29.82 26.70 23.27
N GLN A 51 29.73 27.29 24.47
CA GLN A 51 30.80 28.14 25.03
C GLN A 51 31.96 27.35 25.67
N ASN A 52 31.86 26.03 25.78
CA ASN A 52 32.85 25.18 26.47
C ASN A 52 33.56 24.16 25.57
N ILE A 53 33.84 24.52 24.30
CA ILE A 53 34.81 23.77 23.49
C ILE A 53 36.20 24.31 23.81
N ASN A 54 36.97 23.55 24.58
CA ASN A 54 38.34 23.90 24.96
C ASN A 54 39.24 23.95 23.70
N LYS A 55 40.22 24.87 23.69
CA LYS A 55 41.18 25.07 22.57
C LYS A 55 41.93 23.79 22.13
N SER A 56 41.91 22.72 22.92
CA SER A 56 42.45 21.40 22.60
C SER A 56 41.62 20.60 21.61
N ASP A 57 40.29 20.68 21.67
CA ASP A 57 39.39 19.89 20.81
C ASP A 57 39.28 20.50 19.41
N TYR A 58 39.43 21.82 19.33
CA TYR A 58 39.62 22.55 18.07
C TYR A 58 40.94 22.16 17.35
N ARG A 59 42.00 21.85 18.12
CA ARG A 59 43.28 21.33 17.57
C ARG A 59 43.20 19.87 17.13
N LEU A 60 42.39 19.05 17.82
CA LEU A 60 42.14 17.66 17.42
C LEU A 60 41.34 17.57 16.11
N LEU A 61 40.39 18.50 15.91
CA LEU A 61 39.66 18.68 14.66
C LEU A 61 40.56 19.21 13.52
N GLN A 62 41.56 20.04 13.81
CA GLN A 62 42.58 20.45 12.82
C GLN A 62 43.54 19.31 12.43
N LEU A 63 43.86 18.40 13.36
CA LEU A 63 44.72 17.23 13.10
C LEU A 63 44.06 16.14 12.24
N LEU A 64 42.73 16.13 12.13
CA LEU A 64 41.96 15.21 11.28
C LEU A 64 41.58 15.81 9.93
N ASN A 65 41.97 17.06 9.66
CA ASN A 65 41.72 17.74 8.40
C ASN A 65 42.88 17.45 7.43
N LEU A 66 42.69 16.47 6.54
CA LEU A 66 43.73 16.02 5.60
C LEU A 66 44.01 16.99 4.43
N PHE A 67 43.30 18.11 4.34
CA PHE A 67 43.63 19.20 3.40
C PHE A 67 43.25 20.56 4.00
N ALA A 68 44.24 21.27 4.54
CA ALA A 68 44.19 22.72 4.70
C ALA A 68 45.41 23.30 4.00
N VAL A 69 45.19 23.93 2.84
CA VAL A 69 46.20 24.73 2.15
C VAL A 69 46.28 26.08 2.84
N SER A 70 47.47 26.43 3.33
CA SER A 70 47.85 27.82 3.59
C SER A 70 49.34 28.01 3.29
N GLY A 71 49.59 28.79 2.24
CA GLY A 71 50.75 29.66 2.00
C GLY A 71 52.13 29.24 2.50
N SER A 72 52.97 28.84 1.54
CA SER A 72 54.44 28.85 1.52
C SER A 72 55.21 27.74 2.27
N GLY A 73 56.06 27.03 1.49
CA GLY A 73 57.20 26.26 1.98
C GLY A 73 57.00 24.74 2.10
N LEU A 74 57.61 23.97 1.18
CA LEU A 74 57.69 22.52 1.21
C LEU A 74 58.46 22.02 2.45
N LYS A 75 57.80 21.32 3.39
CA LYS A 75 58.45 20.36 4.32
C LYS A 75 57.55 19.15 4.58
N SER A 76 58.01 17.99 4.13
CA SER A 76 57.44 16.67 4.43
C SER A 76 57.67 16.34 5.91
N ILE A 77 56.60 16.01 6.64
CA ILE A 77 56.71 15.38 7.96
C ILE A 77 56.00 14.03 7.88
N SER A 78 56.80 13.00 7.60
CA SER A 78 56.47 11.59 7.75
C SER A 78 56.24 11.26 9.24
N VAL A 79 55.00 11.33 9.70
CA VAL A 79 54.56 10.75 10.99
C VAL A 79 53.18 10.13 10.71
N GLY A 80 52.97 8.84 10.57
CA GLY A 80 53.78 7.64 10.70
C GLY A 80 52.74 6.51 10.79
N MET A 81 52.64 5.67 9.76
CA MET A 81 51.71 4.53 9.63
C MET A 81 51.63 3.64 10.89
N VAL A 82 52.65 3.71 11.75
CA VAL A 82 52.78 2.97 13.02
C VAL A 82 51.67 3.30 14.04
N LYS A 83 51.16 4.54 14.12
CA LYS A 83 50.10 4.90 15.09
C LYS A 83 48.69 4.47 14.66
N LEU A 84 48.41 4.48 13.35
CA LEU A 84 47.16 3.95 12.79
C LEU A 84 47.13 2.42 12.91
N THR A 85 48.27 1.76 12.67
CA THR A 85 48.42 0.30 12.83
C THR A 85 48.30 -0.12 14.30
N ALA A 86 48.77 0.69 15.26
CA ALA A 86 48.59 0.42 16.69
C ALA A 86 47.13 0.54 17.16
N LEU A 87 46.35 1.51 16.65
CA LEU A 87 44.91 1.63 16.91
C LEU A 87 44.10 0.49 16.28
N CYS A 88 44.46 0.07 15.07
CA CYS A 88 43.89 -1.11 14.43
C CYS A 88 44.27 -2.41 15.16
N GLY A 89 45.49 -2.51 15.70
CA GLY A 89 45.95 -3.64 16.50
C GLY A 89 45.20 -3.77 17.83
N ILE A 90 45.01 -2.68 18.56
CA ILE A 90 44.25 -2.67 19.82
C ILE A 90 42.76 -2.99 19.58
N ALA A 91 42.16 -2.48 18.50
CA ALA A 91 40.80 -2.82 18.10
C ALA A 91 40.67 -4.31 17.68
N SER A 92 41.71 -4.88 17.04
CA SER A 92 41.75 -6.29 16.64
C SER A 92 41.91 -7.22 17.85
N VAL A 93 42.71 -6.83 18.86
CA VAL A 93 42.87 -7.57 20.11
C VAL A 93 41.60 -7.49 20.97
N LEU A 94 40.96 -6.33 21.07
CA LEU A 94 39.65 -6.19 21.74
C LEU A 94 38.54 -6.96 21.01
N TRP A 95 38.59 -7.04 19.68
CA TRP A 95 37.68 -7.87 18.87
C TRP A 95 37.93 -9.37 19.04
N LEU A 96 39.18 -9.82 19.07
CA LEU A 96 39.57 -11.21 19.38
C LEU A 96 39.21 -11.61 20.81
N TRP A 97 39.33 -10.69 21.77
CA TRP A 97 38.96 -10.90 23.17
C TRP A 97 37.43 -10.95 23.35
N SER A 98 36.69 -10.10 22.64
CA SER A 98 35.22 -10.14 22.53
C SER A 98 34.73 -11.46 21.92
N LYS A 99 35.34 -11.93 20.81
CA LYS A 99 35.01 -13.20 20.17
C LYS A 99 35.34 -14.42 21.03
N ARG A 100 36.36 -14.34 21.90
CA ARG A 100 36.71 -15.41 22.84
C ARG A 100 35.71 -15.54 23.99
N ASN A 101 35.10 -14.43 24.42
CA ASN A 101 34.03 -14.43 25.42
C ASN A 101 32.64 -14.76 24.85
N GLU A 102 32.40 -14.60 23.55
CA GLU A 102 31.16 -15.03 22.88
C GLU A 102 31.13 -16.52 22.52
N LYS A 103 32.29 -17.21 22.46
CA LYS A 103 32.38 -18.64 22.13
C LYS A 103 31.85 -19.60 23.21
N GLY A 104 31.25 -19.08 24.27
CA GLY A 104 30.67 -19.86 25.36
C GLY A 104 29.17 -19.62 25.55
N LYS A 105 28.36 -19.71 24.48
CA LYS A 105 26.91 -20.07 24.49
C LYS A 105 26.28 -19.86 23.10
N ALA A 106 25.80 -20.94 22.48
CA ALA A 106 24.78 -20.98 21.40
C ALA A 106 24.83 -19.89 20.29
N GLY A 107 25.99 -19.59 19.70
CA GLY A 107 26.17 -18.44 18.79
C GLY A 107 26.08 -18.70 17.28
N GLU A 108 26.34 -19.92 16.78
CA GLU A 108 26.46 -20.13 15.32
C GLU A 108 25.12 -20.19 14.58
N ALA A 109 24.06 -20.69 15.22
CA ALA A 109 22.72 -20.71 14.63
C ALA A 109 22.09 -19.31 14.58
N GLN A 110 22.33 -18.50 15.61
CA GLN A 110 21.80 -17.13 15.70
C GLN A 110 22.46 -16.19 14.68
N ASP A 111 23.78 -16.32 14.47
CA ASP A 111 24.51 -15.53 13.47
C ASP A 111 24.06 -15.86 12.03
N TRP A 112 23.78 -17.13 11.72
CA TRP A 112 23.23 -17.54 10.42
C TRP A 112 21.80 -17.02 10.20
N LEU A 113 20.94 -17.11 11.23
CA LEU A 113 19.58 -16.56 11.21
C LEU A 113 19.59 -15.03 11.06
N ASP A 114 20.52 -14.35 11.73
CA ASP A 114 20.68 -12.89 11.65
C ASP A 114 21.25 -12.43 10.30
N ALA A 115 22.11 -13.24 9.66
CA ALA A 115 22.62 -13.00 8.31
C ALA A 115 21.55 -13.26 7.24
N ALA A 116 20.79 -14.36 7.36
CA ALA A 116 19.66 -14.67 6.48
C ALA A 116 18.53 -13.62 6.62
N ALA A 117 18.29 -13.10 7.82
CA ALA A 117 17.34 -12.01 8.04
C ALA A 117 17.81 -10.66 7.45
N ALA A 118 19.10 -10.49 7.20
CA ALA A 118 19.66 -9.29 6.58
C ALA A 118 19.71 -9.36 5.04
N ASP A 119 19.56 -10.54 4.44
CA ASP A 119 19.47 -10.70 3.00
C ASP A 119 18.04 -10.40 2.50
N ALA A 120 17.94 -9.43 1.59
CA ALA A 120 16.67 -9.04 0.98
C ALA A 120 16.10 -10.17 0.10
N ALA A 121 16.95 -10.91 -0.64
CA ALA A 121 16.49 -11.97 -1.53
C ALA A 121 15.92 -13.16 -0.73
N ALA A 122 16.59 -13.57 0.35
CA ALA A 122 16.11 -14.63 1.23
C ALA A 122 14.74 -14.29 1.85
N THR A 123 14.55 -13.04 2.30
CA THR A 123 13.39 -12.60 3.08
C THR A 123 12.26 -11.99 2.26
N ASP A 124 12.40 -11.92 0.93
CA ASP A 124 11.37 -11.41 0.04
C ASP A 124 10.06 -12.24 0.17
N PRO A 125 8.89 -11.59 0.26
CA PRO A 125 7.60 -12.24 0.19
C PRO A 125 7.40 -13.04 -1.10
N GLY A 126 6.59 -14.11 -1.06
CA GLY A 126 6.32 -14.97 -2.21
C GLY A 126 5.79 -14.21 -3.43
N LEU A 127 4.95 -13.19 -3.22
CA LEU A 127 4.45 -12.33 -4.31
C LEU A 127 5.59 -11.60 -5.03
N LEU A 128 6.53 -11.01 -4.29
CA LEU A 128 7.67 -10.33 -4.89
C LEU A 128 8.60 -11.31 -5.60
N LYS A 129 8.89 -12.48 -5.00
CA LYS A 129 9.72 -13.51 -5.63
C LYS A 129 9.16 -13.97 -6.98
N LYS A 130 7.84 -14.12 -7.08
CA LYS A 130 7.16 -14.61 -8.30
C LYS A 130 7.13 -13.60 -9.45
N TYR A 131 6.97 -12.31 -9.16
CA TYR A 131 6.69 -11.28 -10.17
C TYR A 131 7.78 -10.21 -10.31
N SER A 132 8.95 -10.41 -9.69
CA SER A 132 10.09 -9.51 -9.83
C SER A 132 11.04 -9.98 -10.92
N THR A 133 11.53 -9.06 -11.72
CA THR A 133 12.65 -9.29 -12.65
C THR A 133 13.76 -8.28 -12.38
N VAL A 134 14.99 -8.67 -12.63
CA VAL A 134 16.15 -7.78 -12.56
C VAL A 134 16.61 -7.50 -13.98
N ARG A 135 16.62 -6.23 -14.39
CA ARG A 135 16.94 -5.81 -15.77
C ARG A 135 17.89 -4.62 -15.77
N SER A 136 18.61 -4.45 -16.87
CA SER A 136 19.45 -3.27 -17.11
C SER A 136 18.63 -2.14 -17.71
N TYR A 137 18.83 -0.91 -17.23
CA TYR A 137 18.23 0.29 -17.79
C TYR A 137 19.32 1.33 -18.07
N THR A 138 19.36 1.85 -19.28
CA THR A 138 20.21 2.99 -19.65
C THR A 138 19.35 4.22 -19.82
N VAL A 139 19.76 5.31 -19.17
CA VAL A 139 19.05 6.60 -19.20
C VAL A 139 19.80 7.54 -20.12
N PRO A 140 19.32 7.78 -21.36
CA PRO A 140 20.09 8.52 -22.36
C PRO A 140 20.46 9.94 -21.91
N LEU A 141 19.54 10.64 -21.25
CA LEU A 141 19.75 12.04 -20.86
C LEU A 141 20.83 12.22 -19.80
N THR A 142 20.94 11.28 -18.86
CA THR A 142 21.94 11.35 -17.79
C THR A 142 23.22 10.57 -18.12
N GLY A 143 23.18 9.73 -19.15
CA GLY A 143 24.29 8.86 -19.55
C GLY A 143 24.56 7.70 -18.60
N PHE A 144 23.74 7.50 -17.56
CA PHE A 144 23.93 6.41 -16.61
C PHE A 144 23.25 5.12 -17.08
N THR A 145 23.97 4.00 -16.92
CA THR A 145 23.42 2.64 -17.05
C THR A 145 23.35 1.99 -15.68
N TYR A 146 22.18 1.50 -15.32
CA TYR A 146 21.87 0.78 -14.10
C TYR A 146 21.73 -0.71 -14.46
N PRO A 147 22.78 -1.54 -14.27
CA PRO A 147 22.88 -2.86 -14.90
C PRO A 147 21.93 -3.92 -14.34
N GLY A 148 21.41 -3.71 -13.13
CA GLY A 148 20.47 -4.65 -12.51
C GLY A 148 19.54 -3.94 -11.54
N LEU A 149 18.42 -3.46 -12.03
CA LEU A 149 17.34 -2.86 -11.25
C LEU A 149 16.21 -3.90 -11.08
N ARG A 150 15.77 -4.16 -9.84
CA ARG A 150 14.56 -4.96 -9.59
C ARG A 150 13.32 -4.15 -9.94
N THR A 151 12.51 -4.71 -10.82
CA THR A 151 11.14 -4.27 -11.11
C THR A 151 10.18 -5.41 -10.80
N PHE A 152 9.32 -5.20 -9.81
CA PHE A 152 8.12 -6.02 -9.61
C PHE A 152 7.06 -5.55 -10.60
N TYR A 153 6.57 -6.46 -11.44
CA TYR A 153 5.47 -6.17 -12.36
C TYR A 153 4.46 -7.32 -12.32
N ARG A 154 3.27 -7.03 -11.81
CA ARG A 154 2.14 -7.96 -11.83
C ARG A 154 1.04 -7.38 -12.73
N PRO A 155 0.84 -7.93 -13.93
CA PRO A 155 -0.31 -7.61 -14.76
C PRO A 155 -1.61 -7.88 -14.01
N HIS A 156 -2.66 -7.13 -14.32
CA HIS A 156 -4.00 -7.46 -13.84
C HIS A 156 -4.38 -8.85 -14.37
N HIS A 157 -4.89 -9.73 -13.50
CA HIS A 157 -5.17 -11.14 -13.86
C HIS A 157 -6.24 -11.28 -14.96
N GLN A 158 -7.05 -10.24 -15.17
CA GLN A 158 -8.05 -10.14 -16.24
C GLN A 158 -7.80 -8.94 -17.18
N GLU A 159 -6.54 -8.47 -17.29
CA GLU A 159 -6.18 -7.31 -18.13
C GLU A 159 -6.73 -7.40 -19.55
N THR A 160 -6.67 -8.58 -20.18
CA THR A 160 -7.17 -8.81 -21.55
C THR A 160 -8.69 -8.66 -21.68
N LYS A 161 -9.42 -8.74 -20.57
CA LYS A 161 -10.89 -8.65 -20.53
C LYS A 161 -11.39 -7.25 -20.16
N LEU A 162 -10.54 -6.39 -19.59
CA LEU A 162 -10.94 -5.04 -19.19
C LEU A 162 -11.03 -4.08 -20.39
N PRO A 163 -11.88 -3.03 -20.36
CA PRO A 163 -11.97 -2.07 -21.44
C PRO A 163 -10.64 -1.35 -21.71
N ARG A 164 -10.24 -1.29 -22.98
CA ARG A 164 -9.04 -0.57 -23.45
C ARG A 164 -9.36 0.76 -24.13
N VAL A 165 -10.64 1.09 -24.30
CA VAL A 165 -11.12 2.36 -24.88
C VAL A 165 -11.75 3.20 -23.77
N PRO A 166 -11.45 4.52 -23.64
CA PRO A 166 -10.55 5.30 -24.50
C PRO A 166 -9.05 4.98 -24.32
N CYS A 167 -8.67 4.44 -23.17
CA CYS A 167 -7.33 3.90 -22.89
C CYS A 167 -7.43 2.75 -21.88
N PRO A 168 -6.38 1.91 -21.72
CA PRO A 168 -6.34 0.88 -20.69
C PRO A 168 -6.52 1.43 -19.27
N VAL A 169 -6.92 0.58 -18.33
CA VAL A 169 -6.95 0.97 -16.91
C VAL A 169 -5.55 1.43 -16.43
N PRO A 170 -5.45 2.44 -15.55
CA PRO A 170 -4.17 3.01 -15.18
C PRO A 170 -3.19 2.00 -14.54
N LEU A 171 -1.90 2.17 -14.82
CA LEU A 171 -0.82 1.43 -14.16
C LEU A 171 -0.56 2.04 -12.77
N LEU A 172 -0.60 1.21 -11.72
CA LEU A 172 -0.24 1.65 -10.36
C LEU A 172 1.28 1.54 -10.16
N VAL A 173 1.96 2.66 -9.90
CA VAL A 173 3.42 2.72 -9.77
C VAL A 173 3.83 3.04 -8.33
N PHE A 174 4.54 2.11 -7.68
CA PHE A 174 4.93 2.17 -6.26
C PHE A 174 6.38 2.61 -6.09
N LEU A 175 6.60 3.71 -5.39
CA LEU A 175 7.91 4.34 -5.19
C LEU A 175 8.28 4.42 -3.70
N HIS A 176 9.33 3.71 -3.30
CA HIS A 176 9.72 3.62 -1.89
C HIS A 176 10.54 4.82 -1.42
N GLY A 177 10.58 5.02 -0.10
CA GLY A 177 11.35 6.07 0.56
C GLY A 177 12.85 5.79 0.67
N LEU A 178 13.58 6.74 1.24
CA LEU A 178 15.02 6.63 1.49
C LEU A 178 15.34 5.41 2.38
N GLY A 179 16.23 4.53 1.91
CA GLY A 179 16.60 3.32 2.63
C GLY A 179 15.53 2.22 2.64
N GLY A 180 14.44 2.41 1.90
CA GLY A 180 13.37 1.44 1.68
C GLY A 180 13.62 0.47 0.53
N SER A 181 12.57 -0.29 0.19
CA SER A 181 12.51 -1.18 -0.99
C SER A 181 11.05 -1.51 -1.34
N CYS A 182 10.80 -2.14 -2.49
CA CYS A 182 9.46 -2.63 -2.88
C CYS A 182 8.83 -3.56 -1.83
N ALA A 183 9.64 -4.27 -1.03
CA ALA A 183 9.16 -5.19 0.00
C ALA A 183 8.30 -4.52 1.07
N GLN A 184 8.46 -3.21 1.27
CA GLN A 184 7.61 -2.45 2.18
C GLN A 184 6.17 -2.33 1.65
N PHE A 185 5.95 -2.35 0.33
CA PHE A 185 4.62 -2.26 -0.25
C PHE A 185 3.86 -3.59 -0.29
N ASN A 186 4.50 -4.72 0.08
CA ASN A 186 3.89 -6.03 -0.06
C ASN A 186 2.47 -6.14 0.55
N PRO A 187 2.19 -5.64 1.77
CA PRO A 187 0.86 -5.73 2.35
C PRO A 187 -0.23 -5.02 1.53
N ILE A 188 0.07 -3.87 0.94
CA ILE A 188 -0.90 -3.13 0.10
C ILE A 188 -0.95 -3.66 -1.34
N LEU A 189 0.17 -4.18 -1.87
CA LEU A 189 0.22 -4.81 -3.19
C LEU A 189 -0.71 -6.02 -3.28
N LEU A 190 -0.84 -6.80 -2.20
CA LEU A 190 -1.77 -7.94 -2.13
C LEU A 190 -3.23 -7.53 -2.38
N SER A 191 -3.63 -6.33 -1.97
CA SER A 191 -4.96 -5.79 -2.25
C SER A 191 -5.03 -5.11 -3.62
N LEU A 192 -4.13 -4.18 -3.89
CA LEU A 192 -4.22 -3.26 -5.05
C LEU A 192 -3.94 -3.94 -6.40
N SER A 193 -3.17 -5.04 -6.43
CA SER A 193 -2.94 -5.80 -7.66
C SER A 193 -4.15 -6.60 -8.15
N ASN A 194 -5.27 -6.57 -7.42
CA ASN A 194 -6.57 -7.04 -7.90
C ASN A 194 -7.41 -5.92 -8.52
N LEU A 195 -6.92 -4.67 -8.53
CA LEU A 195 -7.62 -3.52 -9.12
C LEU A 195 -7.02 -3.12 -10.47
N ALA A 196 -5.70 -3.25 -10.61
CA ALA A 196 -4.97 -2.89 -11.80
C ALA A 196 -3.62 -3.60 -11.87
N SER A 197 -2.95 -3.47 -13.01
CA SER A 197 -1.55 -3.83 -13.16
C SER A 197 -0.71 -2.97 -12.21
N CYS A 198 0.25 -3.58 -11.51
CA CYS A 198 1.09 -2.93 -10.50
C CYS A 198 2.57 -3.04 -10.86
N LEU A 199 3.27 -1.90 -10.84
CA LEU A 199 4.72 -1.78 -11.00
C LEU A 199 5.34 -1.24 -9.71
N ALA A 200 6.25 -1.98 -9.07
CA ALA A 200 7.05 -1.46 -7.96
C ALA A 200 8.54 -1.52 -8.33
N ILE A 201 9.27 -0.45 -8.03
CA ILE A 201 10.66 -0.27 -8.48
C ILE A 201 11.57 -0.15 -7.27
N ASP A 202 12.59 -1.01 -7.18
CA ASP A 202 13.68 -0.79 -6.24
C ASP A 202 14.65 0.21 -6.85
N LEU A 203 14.86 1.33 -6.17
CA LEU A 203 15.88 2.29 -6.57
C LEU A 203 17.29 1.63 -6.58
N PRO A 204 18.27 2.19 -7.31
CA PRO A 204 19.60 1.60 -7.42
C PRO A 204 20.22 1.28 -6.06
N GLY A 205 20.67 0.03 -5.88
CA GLY A 205 21.25 -0.47 -4.62
C GLY A 205 20.28 -0.69 -3.45
N CYS A 206 18.97 -0.45 -3.62
CA CYS A 206 17.93 -0.77 -2.65
C CYS A 206 17.35 -2.17 -2.88
N GLY A 207 16.85 -2.80 -1.81
CA GLY A 207 16.31 -4.16 -1.86
C GLY A 207 17.28 -5.15 -2.52
N VAL A 208 16.88 -5.73 -3.65
CA VAL A 208 17.73 -6.65 -4.43
C VAL A 208 18.34 -6.00 -5.68
N SER A 209 18.06 -4.71 -5.95
CA SER A 209 18.74 -3.96 -7.00
C SER A 209 20.25 -3.91 -6.74
N THR A 210 21.01 -4.05 -7.82
CA THR A 210 22.47 -3.91 -7.82
C THR A 210 22.87 -2.49 -7.42
N PHE A 211 23.98 -2.37 -6.67
CA PHE A 211 24.52 -1.07 -6.28
C PHE A 211 25.52 -0.58 -7.35
N GLU A 212 25.00 -0.33 -8.54
CA GLU A 212 25.74 0.25 -9.67
C GLU A 212 24.82 1.18 -10.49
N PRO A 213 25.35 2.24 -11.10
CA PRO A 213 26.76 2.67 -11.03
C PRO A 213 27.05 3.28 -9.65
N LYS A 214 28.32 3.27 -9.19
CA LYS A 214 28.71 3.85 -7.90
C LYS A 214 28.89 5.38 -7.90
N ALA A 215 28.77 6.02 -9.06
CA ALA A 215 28.88 7.46 -9.23
C ALA A 215 27.82 8.19 -8.39
N TRP A 216 28.20 9.26 -7.67
CA TRP A 216 27.27 10.02 -6.82
C TRP A 216 26.14 10.67 -7.62
N GLY A 217 26.44 11.12 -8.84
CA GLY A 217 25.46 11.73 -9.76
C GLY A 217 24.30 10.80 -10.11
N ALA A 218 24.49 9.48 -10.09
CA ALA A 218 23.45 8.51 -10.44
C ALA A 218 22.35 8.35 -9.38
N TYR A 219 22.49 9.00 -8.23
CA TYR A 219 21.56 8.97 -7.10
C TYR A 219 21.01 10.36 -6.75
N THR A 220 21.26 11.36 -7.60
CA THR A 220 20.59 12.66 -7.48
C THR A 220 19.10 12.49 -7.74
N THR A 221 18.30 13.39 -7.17
CA THR A 221 16.85 13.37 -7.39
C THR A 221 16.50 13.40 -8.88
N GLU A 222 17.19 14.24 -9.65
CA GLU A 222 17.08 14.32 -11.11
C GLU A 222 17.40 12.97 -11.80
N ALA A 223 18.54 12.35 -11.49
CA ALA A 223 18.92 11.08 -12.12
C ALA A 223 17.91 9.96 -11.80
N LEU A 224 17.38 9.94 -10.58
CA LEU A 224 16.35 8.98 -10.19
C LEU A 224 15.01 9.23 -10.91
N VAL A 225 14.60 10.49 -11.08
CA VAL A 225 13.38 10.86 -11.83
C VAL A 225 13.48 10.44 -13.30
N HIS A 226 14.65 10.63 -13.94
CA HIS A 226 14.87 10.17 -15.31
C HIS A 226 14.93 8.64 -15.40
N LEU A 227 15.57 7.96 -14.45
CA LEU A 227 15.55 6.49 -14.38
C LEU A 227 14.12 5.96 -14.26
N LEU A 228 13.33 6.50 -13.32
CA LEU A 228 11.95 6.10 -13.11
C LEU A 228 11.12 6.29 -14.38
N THR A 229 11.33 7.38 -15.11
CA THR A 229 10.67 7.62 -16.41
C THR A 229 10.94 6.47 -17.38
N VAL A 230 12.21 6.12 -17.62
CA VAL A 230 12.58 5.03 -18.54
C VAL A 230 11.96 3.70 -18.11
N VAL A 231 11.97 3.40 -16.81
CA VAL A 231 11.41 2.15 -16.27
C VAL A 231 9.88 2.12 -16.45
N ILE A 232 9.19 3.22 -16.17
CA ILE A 232 7.72 3.32 -16.28
C ILE A 232 7.28 3.23 -17.74
N GLU A 233 7.96 3.93 -18.65
CA GLU A 233 7.71 3.86 -20.10
C GLU A 233 7.89 2.43 -20.64
N ALA A 234 8.85 1.68 -20.11
CA ALA A 234 9.07 0.29 -20.52
C ALA A 234 7.98 -0.70 -20.06
N HIS A 235 7.08 -0.30 -19.14
CA HIS A 235 6.03 -1.17 -18.58
C HIS A 235 4.60 -0.70 -18.84
N ARG A 236 4.38 0.60 -19.04
CA ARG A 236 3.05 1.10 -19.42
C ARG A 236 2.79 0.79 -20.89
N ALA A 237 1.53 0.58 -21.25
CA ALA A 237 1.10 0.55 -22.64
C ALA A 237 1.09 1.97 -23.22
N ALA A 238 2.27 2.52 -23.50
CA ALA A 238 2.49 3.91 -23.90
C ALA A 238 1.76 4.26 -25.20
N GLU A 239 1.83 3.37 -26.19
CA GLU A 239 1.16 3.48 -27.50
C GLU A 239 -0.37 3.52 -27.38
N GLU A 240 -0.92 2.98 -26.30
CA GLU A 240 -2.36 2.98 -26.02
C GLU A 240 -2.78 4.10 -25.06
N GLY A 241 -1.87 5.02 -24.76
CA GLY A 241 -2.12 6.14 -23.85
C GLY A 241 -2.44 5.72 -22.43
N GLN A 242 -1.92 4.57 -21.95
CA GLN A 242 -2.15 4.12 -20.58
C GLN A 242 -1.62 5.15 -19.58
N MET A 243 -2.52 5.58 -18.68
CA MET A 243 -2.23 6.54 -17.63
C MET A 243 -1.54 5.87 -16.42
N VAL A 244 -0.90 6.66 -15.58
CA VAL A 244 -0.18 6.23 -14.38
C VAL A 244 -0.78 6.85 -13.13
N ILE A 245 -0.93 6.05 -12.08
CA ILE A 245 -1.23 6.51 -10.73
C ILE A 245 -0.02 6.20 -9.85
N PHE A 246 0.57 7.23 -9.23
CA PHE A 246 1.69 7.03 -8.32
C PHE A 246 1.22 6.69 -6.90
N VAL A 247 1.90 5.74 -6.27
CA VAL A 247 1.81 5.42 -4.84
C VAL A 247 3.20 5.58 -4.23
N GLY A 248 3.47 6.77 -3.68
CA GLY A 248 4.73 7.12 -3.06
C GLY A 248 4.71 6.91 -1.55
N HIS A 249 5.85 6.53 -0.97
CA HIS A 249 6.09 6.60 0.48
C HIS A 249 7.30 7.48 0.79
N SER A 250 7.18 8.40 1.74
CA SER A 250 8.29 9.25 2.19
C SER A 250 8.97 9.99 1.03
N MET A 251 10.28 9.83 0.83
CA MET A 251 11.01 10.36 -0.34
C MET A 251 10.38 9.93 -1.68
N GLY A 252 9.75 8.76 -1.78
CA GLY A 252 9.05 8.32 -2.97
C GLY A 252 7.86 9.22 -3.36
N CYS A 253 7.22 9.88 -2.38
CA CYS A 253 6.20 10.89 -2.62
C CYS A 253 6.77 12.11 -3.36
N SER A 254 7.98 12.52 -2.99
CA SER A 254 8.70 13.63 -3.62
C SER A 254 9.08 13.32 -5.06
N LEU A 255 9.58 12.11 -5.34
CA LEU A 255 9.88 11.67 -6.71
C LEU A 255 8.61 11.62 -7.57
N ALA A 256 7.52 11.09 -7.01
CA ALA A 256 6.23 11.05 -7.68
C ALA A 256 5.68 12.46 -7.97
N ALA A 257 5.78 13.40 -7.03
CA ALA A 257 5.34 14.78 -7.23
C ALA A 257 6.12 15.49 -8.35
N LEU A 258 7.44 15.26 -8.44
CA LEU A 258 8.28 15.76 -9.53
C LEU A 258 7.90 15.19 -10.90
N LEU A 259 7.46 13.93 -10.96
CA LEU A 259 6.99 13.31 -12.20
C LEU A 259 5.56 13.73 -12.58
N ALA A 260 4.73 14.05 -11.58
CA ALA A 260 3.32 14.34 -11.75
C ALA A 260 3.01 15.81 -12.05
N SER A 261 3.73 16.74 -11.44
CA SER A 261 3.37 18.17 -11.46
C SER A 261 3.76 18.87 -12.77
N PRO A 262 2.83 19.59 -13.43
CA PRO A 262 3.12 20.44 -14.59
C PRO A 262 4.11 21.58 -14.32
N THR A 263 4.27 22.04 -13.08
CA THR A 263 5.24 23.07 -12.70
C THR A 263 6.61 22.50 -12.36
N SER A 264 6.76 21.17 -12.39
CA SER A 264 8.04 20.51 -12.17
C SER A 264 9.02 20.83 -13.30
N PRO A 265 10.33 20.98 -12.99
CA PRO A 265 11.36 21.03 -14.04
C PRO A 265 11.38 19.76 -14.92
N HIS A 266 10.80 18.67 -14.43
CA HIS A 266 10.71 17.39 -15.12
C HIS A 266 9.30 17.11 -15.69
N ALA A 267 8.43 18.12 -15.81
CA ALA A 267 7.05 17.95 -16.28
C ALA A 267 6.95 17.31 -17.67
N HIS A 268 7.91 17.60 -18.55
CA HIS A 268 7.97 17.06 -19.92
C HIS A 268 8.15 15.54 -19.98
N LEU A 269 8.54 14.87 -18.88
CA LEU A 269 8.77 13.43 -18.86
C LEU A 269 7.47 12.64 -18.80
N LEU A 270 6.71 12.76 -17.71
CA LEU A 270 5.52 11.93 -17.47
C LEU A 270 4.29 12.71 -17.04
N SER A 271 4.36 14.01 -16.74
CA SER A 271 3.24 14.74 -16.10
C SER A 271 1.94 14.66 -16.89
N GLN A 272 2.01 14.58 -18.22
CA GLN A 272 0.85 14.43 -19.09
C GLN A 272 0.15 13.07 -18.95
N HIS A 273 0.90 12.03 -18.60
CA HIS A 273 0.46 10.64 -18.45
C HIS A 273 0.14 10.25 -17.00
N VAL A 274 0.19 11.19 -16.06
CA VAL A 274 -0.16 10.94 -14.66
C VAL A 274 -1.61 11.36 -14.41
N SER A 275 -2.43 10.41 -13.94
CA SER A 275 -3.84 10.63 -13.62
C SER A 275 -4.12 10.75 -12.12
N GLY A 276 -3.16 10.44 -11.23
CA GLY A 276 -3.32 10.65 -9.79
C GLY A 276 -2.05 10.40 -8.96
N LEU A 277 -2.04 10.94 -7.74
CA LEU A 277 -0.94 10.81 -6.78
C LEU A 277 -1.45 10.42 -5.39
N ILE A 278 -1.00 9.27 -4.91
CA ILE A 278 -1.13 8.83 -3.52
C ILE A 278 0.22 9.05 -2.84
N ALA A 279 0.23 9.92 -1.83
CA ALA A 279 1.42 10.29 -1.08
C ALA A 279 1.29 9.85 0.39
N ILE A 280 2.02 8.81 0.77
CA ILE A 280 2.03 8.24 2.12
C ILE A 280 3.24 8.78 2.88
N CYS A 281 3.01 9.39 4.03
CA CYS A 281 4.04 10.05 4.83
C CYS A 281 4.87 11.06 3.99
N PRO A 282 4.23 12.03 3.30
CA PRO A 282 4.94 12.93 2.39
C PRO A 282 5.77 13.98 3.14
N GLN A 283 6.83 14.43 2.49
CA GLN A 283 7.63 15.57 2.92
C GLN A 283 7.25 16.81 2.09
N ALA A 284 6.83 17.88 2.75
CA ALA A 284 6.34 19.10 2.10
C ALA A 284 7.47 19.98 1.56
N TYR A 285 8.61 19.97 2.25
CA TYR A 285 9.73 20.87 1.99
C TYR A 285 11.03 20.13 1.71
N PRO A 286 11.87 20.66 0.81
CA PRO A 286 13.25 20.23 0.75
C PRO A 286 14.00 20.53 2.05
N PRO A 287 15.10 19.80 2.33
CA PRO A 287 15.98 20.10 3.45
C PRO A 287 16.50 21.55 3.38
N THR A 288 16.41 22.28 4.49
CA THR A 288 16.93 23.66 4.61
C THR A 288 18.45 23.70 4.47
N GLU A 289 19.04 24.87 4.19
CA GLU A 289 20.50 25.03 4.05
C GLU A 289 21.30 24.45 5.25
N LYS A 290 20.80 24.64 6.48
CA LYS A 290 21.41 24.07 7.69
C LYS A 290 21.35 22.54 7.69
N GLN A 291 20.20 21.98 7.34
CA GLN A 291 20.01 20.53 7.24
C GLN A 291 20.87 19.95 6.10
N VAL A 292 20.98 20.65 4.95
CA VAL A 292 21.85 20.26 3.84
C VAL A 292 23.31 20.20 4.27
N LYS A 293 23.81 21.19 5.01
CA LYS A 293 25.19 21.16 5.55
C LYS A 293 25.41 19.95 6.45
N ALA A 294 24.45 19.66 7.33
CA ALA A 294 24.48 18.49 8.21
C ALA A 294 24.46 17.17 7.44
N VAL A 295 23.53 17.00 6.49
CA VAL A 295 23.42 15.79 5.66
C VAL A 295 24.66 15.60 4.80
N LYS A 296 25.17 16.66 4.16
CA LYS A 296 26.41 16.60 3.37
C LYS A 296 27.60 16.17 4.23
N LEU A 297 27.70 16.66 5.47
CA LEU A 297 28.75 16.24 6.40
C LEU A 297 28.64 14.74 6.75
N VAL A 298 27.45 14.28 7.13
CA VAL A 298 27.23 12.87 7.50
C VAL A 298 27.37 11.93 6.32
N ALA A 299 26.84 12.30 5.16
CA ALA A 299 26.93 11.53 3.93
C ALA A 299 28.36 11.44 3.39
N SER A 300 29.23 12.39 3.75
CA SER A 300 30.65 12.37 3.36
C SER A 300 31.51 11.49 4.29
N ALA A 301 30.96 10.97 5.39
CA ALA A 301 31.68 10.02 6.24
C ALA A 301 31.97 8.72 5.46
N PRO A 302 33.16 8.11 5.61
CA PRO A 302 33.45 6.81 5.01
C PRO A 302 32.40 5.77 5.39
N ALA A 303 31.96 4.96 4.43
CA ALA A 303 30.85 4.01 4.62
C ALA A 303 31.07 3.09 5.83
N VAL A 304 32.30 2.63 6.07
CA VAL A 304 32.67 1.79 7.22
C VAL A 304 32.38 2.49 8.56
N VAL A 305 32.69 3.79 8.66
CA VAL A 305 32.42 4.59 9.86
C VAL A 305 30.92 4.78 10.04
N PHE A 306 30.20 5.04 8.95
CA PHE A 306 28.75 5.19 8.98
C PHE A 306 28.04 3.86 9.33
N ASP A 307 28.57 2.72 8.89
CA ASP A 307 28.08 1.40 9.27
C ASP A 307 28.25 1.13 10.77
N LEU A 308 29.39 1.50 11.36
CA LEU A 308 29.59 1.43 12.81
C LEU A 308 28.56 2.28 13.57
N PHE A 309 28.29 3.49 13.07
CA PHE A 309 27.24 4.34 13.62
C PHE A 309 25.86 3.70 13.51
N ARG A 310 25.47 3.20 12.34
CA ARG A 310 24.16 2.55 12.14
C ARG A 310 24.02 1.28 12.97
N ARG A 311 25.09 0.51 13.14
CA ARG A 311 25.12 -0.63 14.08
C ARG A 311 24.87 -0.17 15.52
N TRP A 312 25.45 0.96 15.91
CA TRP A 312 25.24 1.55 17.23
C TRP A 312 23.80 2.08 17.43
N ASP A 313 23.19 2.71 16.41
CA ASP A 313 21.79 3.20 16.41
C ASP A 313 20.76 2.05 16.47
N ARG A 314 21.14 0.87 15.97
CA ARG A 314 20.34 -0.37 16.01
C ARG A 314 20.43 -1.16 17.32
N ARG A 315 21.26 -0.73 18.29
CA ARG A 315 21.34 -1.42 19.59
C ARG A 315 20.01 -1.35 20.32
N GLY A 316 19.56 -2.47 20.87
CA GLY A 316 18.21 -2.63 21.43
C GLY A 316 17.23 -3.37 20.50
N GLY A 317 17.67 -3.78 19.31
CA GLY A 317 16.86 -4.60 18.40
C GLY A 317 15.56 -3.90 18.00
N ILE A 318 14.43 -4.57 18.24
CA ILE A 318 13.08 -4.04 17.97
C ILE A 318 12.74 -2.77 18.79
N ASN A 319 13.45 -2.55 19.91
CA ASN A 319 13.30 -1.37 20.76
C ASN A 319 14.44 -0.36 20.56
N SER A 320 15.25 -0.52 19.52
CA SER A 320 16.33 0.42 19.20
C SER A 320 15.79 1.77 18.74
N LYS A 321 16.56 2.85 18.96
CA LYS A 321 16.20 4.20 18.49
C LYS A 321 15.93 4.23 16.98
N SER A 322 16.69 3.45 16.21
CA SER A 322 16.49 3.32 14.76
C SER A 322 15.11 2.78 14.36
N VAL A 323 14.54 1.87 15.17
CA VAL A 323 13.24 1.25 14.92
C VAL A 323 12.14 2.15 15.45
N LEU A 324 12.25 2.61 16.70
CA LEU A 324 11.21 3.42 17.34
C LEU A 324 10.98 4.76 16.64
N ARG A 325 12.02 5.34 16.02
CA ARG A 325 11.90 6.56 15.20
C ARG A 325 10.95 6.38 14.01
N MET A 326 10.95 5.19 13.40
CA MET A 326 10.15 4.89 12.20
C MET A 326 8.81 4.26 12.56
N ALA A 327 8.83 3.28 13.47
CA ALA A 327 7.68 2.47 13.80
C ALA A 327 6.82 3.04 14.93
N GLY A 328 7.37 3.87 15.82
CA GLY A 328 6.71 4.29 17.06
C GLY A 328 6.95 3.33 18.22
N ALA A 329 6.89 3.87 19.45
CA ALA A 329 7.13 3.12 20.68
C ALA A 329 6.00 2.12 20.99
N ASP A 330 4.76 2.53 20.74
CA ASP A 330 3.55 1.80 21.14
C ASP A 330 3.03 0.84 20.05
N THR A 331 3.79 0.67 18.97
CA THR A 331 3.41 -0.13 17.80
C THR A 331 3.67 -1.62 18.02
N GLU A 332 2.98 -2.46 17.24
CA GLU A 332 3.03 -3.92 17.35
C GLU A 332 4.46 -4.45 17.16
N GLU A 333 4.74 -5.57 17.81
CA GLU A 333 6.05 -6.22 17.74
C GLU A 333 6.42 -6.63 16.32
N GLU A 334 5.47 -7.15 15.55
CA GLU A 334 5.67 -7.56 14.15
C GLU A 334 6.07 -6.37 13.26
N THR A 335 5.45 -5.21 13.45
CA THR A 335 5.83 -3.98 12.75
C THR A 335 7.27 -3.58 13.10
N LYS A 336 7.66 -3.68 14.37
CA LYS A 336 9.03 -3.39 14.83
C LYS A 336 10.06 -4.39 14.28
N LYS A 337 9.70 -5.68 14.18
CA LYS A 337 10.53 -6.72 13.55
C LYS A 337 10.77 -6.43 12.06
N LEU A 338 9.70 -6.10 11.32
CA LEU A 338 9.79 -5.71 9.92
C LEU A 338 10.65 -4.45 9.73
N GLN A 339 10.45 -3.43 10.57
CA GLN A 339 11.26 -2.21 10.51
C GLN A 339 12.74 -2.49 10.82
N LEU A 340 13.05 -3.32 11.81
CA LEU A 340 14.42 -3.73 12.12
C LEU A 340 15.06 -4.45 10.93
N ARG A 341 14.30 -5.33 10.26
CA ARG A 341 14.73 -6.03 9.05
C ARG A 341 15.09 -5.05 7.93
N PHE A 342 14.20 -4.11 7.61
CA PHE A 342 14.48 -3.08 6.60
C PHE A 342 15.68 -2.20 6.97
N ASN A 343 15.86 -1.88 8.26
CA ASN A 343 17.03 -1.15 8.76
C ASN A 343 18.35 -1.94 8.61
N LYS A 344 18.32 -3.28 8.65
CA LYS A 344 19.48 -4.16 8.40
C LYS A 344 19.79 -4.28 6.89
N GLN A 345 18.76 -4.38 6.05
CA GLN A 345 18.87 -4.51 4.59
C GLN A 345 19.35 -3.24 3.88
N SER A 346 19.06 -2.08 4.47
CA SER A 346 19.43 -0.78 3.90
C SER A 346 20.96 -0.56 3.90
N ARG A 347 21.56 -0.53 2.70
CA ARG A 347 23.00 -0.32 2.51
C ARG A 347 23.41 1.13 2.78
N SER A 348 24.41 1.33 3.63
CA SER A 348 24.91 2.66 4.00
C SER A 348 25.41 3.50 2.84
N ALA A 349 26.22 2.93 1.95
CA ALA A 349 26.78 3.65 0.80
C ALA A 349 25.70 4.15 -0.18
N VAL A 350 24.59 3.42 -0.30
CA VAL A 350 23.42 3.79 -1.11
C VAL A 350 22.63 4.89 -0.41
N TRP A 351 22.33 4.69 0.88
CA TRP A 351 21.64 5.67 1.70
C TRP A 351 22.35 7.03 1.68
N GLN A 352 23.68 7.05 1.86
CA GLN A 352 24.47 8.29 1.84
C GLN A 352 24.40 9.02 0.50
N ARG A 353 24.41 8.28 -0.62
CA ARG A 353 24.31 8.85 -1.97
C ARG A 353 22.94 9.47 -2.22
N MET A 354 21.87 8.75 -1.91
CA MET A 354 20.50 9.26 -2.05
C MET A 354 20.23 10.42 -1.08
N ALA A 355 20.70 10.34 0.17
CA ALA A 355 20.58 11.42 1.15
C ALA A 355 21.32 12.70 0.70
N ARG A 356 22.46 12.57 0.03
CA ARG A 356 23.13 13.71 -0.60
C ARG A 356 22.38 14.20 -1.84
N GLY A 357 21.85 13.28 -2.65
CA GLY A 357 21.13 13.57 -3.88
C GLY A 357 19.76 14.25 -3.70
N MET A 358 19.18 14.16 -2.50
CA MET A 358 17.95 14.88 -2.11
C MET A 358 18.19 16.31 -1.60
N CYS A 359 19.44 16.68 -1.34
CA CYS A 359 19.79 18.01 -0.86
C CYS A 359 19.84 18.99 -2.04
N PRO A 360 19.08 20.10 -2.00
CA PRO A 360 19.23 21.17 -2.98
C PRO A 360 20.62 21.80 -2.90
N ASP A 361 21.08 22.37 -4.02
CA ASP A 361 22.18 23.31 -4.02
C ASP A 361 21.66 24.73 -3.75
N TYR A 362 22.21 25.36 -2.71
CA TYR A 362 21.89 26.71 -2.27
C TYR A 362 23.01 27.71 -2.65
N SER A 363 23.90 27.32 -3.56
CA SER A 363 25.02 28.16 -4.02
C SER A 363 24.56 29.34 -4.89
N SER A 364 23.42 29.21 -5.57
CA SER A 364 22.75 30.24 -6.37
C SER A 364 21.57 30.89 -5.63
N ASP A 365 21.14 32.07 -6.09
CA ASP A 365 20.00 32.80 -5.53
C ASP A 365 18.70 32.00 -5.54
N SER A 366 18.54 31.09 -6.51
CA SER A 366 17.46 30.09 -6.55
C SER A 366 18.01 28.69 -6.22
N PRO A 367 17.48 27.97 -5.22
CA PRO A 367 17.92 26.61 -4.91
C PRO A 367 17.68 25.66 -6.08
N GLN A 368 18.68 24.86 -6.46
CA GLN A 368 18.60 23.93 -7.59
C GLN A 368 18.61 22.46 -7.14
N GLY A 369 17.78 21.64 -7.78
CA GLY A 369 17.69 20.19 -7.54
C GLY A 369 17.17 19.81 -6.14
N GLY A 370 17.31 18.54 -5.80
CA GLY A 370 16.83 17.98 -4.53
C GLY A 370 15.31 17.72 -4.52
N LEU A 371 14.74 17.60 -3.31
CA LEU A 371 13.31 17.33 -3.13
C LEU A 371 12.43 18.51 -3.59
N PRO A 372 11.20 18.27 -4.06
CA PRO A 372 10.28 19.31 -4.46
C PRO A 372 9.85 20.18 -3.27
N GLY A 373 9.65 21.46 -3.55
CA GLY A 373 9.07 22.43 -2.63
C GLY A 373 7.65 22.85 -3.02
N LYS A 374 7.23 24.02 -2.52
CA LYS A 374 5.89 24.59 -2.72
C LYS A 374 5.47 24.64 -4.18
N GLU A 375 6.35 25.08 -5.08
CA GLU A 375 6.03 25.28 -6.50
C GLU A 375 5.55 23.99 -7.18
N VAL A 376 6.28 22.89 -6.94
CA VAL A 376 5.94 21.58 -7.51
C VAL A 376 4.66 21.03 -6.88
N TRP A 377 4.52 21.09 -5.56
CA TRP A 377 3.30 20.63 -4.88
C TRP A 377 2.07 21.42 -5.31
N ALA A 378 2.15 22.75 -5.36
CA ALA A 378 1.07 23.64 -5.77
C ALA A 378 0.67 23.49 -7.25
N GLY A 379 1.59 23.02 -8.10
CA GLY A 379 1.32 22.80 -9.51
C GLY A 379 0.48 21.56 -9.82
N LEU A 380 0.28 20.66 -8.86
CA LEU A 380 -0.50 19.43 -9.09
C LEU A 380 -1.94 19.77 -9.48
N ASN A 381 -2.35 19.31 -10.66
CA ASN A 381 -3.69 19.50 -11.22
C ASN A 381 -4.45 18.17 -11.39
N ILE A 382 -4.13 17.20 -10.55
CA ILE A 382 -4.65 15.82 -10.56
C ILE A 382 -5.23 15.48 -9.19
N PRO A 383 -6.02 14.40 -9.06
CA PRO A 383 -6.40 13.87 -7.76
C PRO A 383 -5.18 13.51 -6.90
N VAL A 384 -5.14 14.03 -5.66
CA VAL A 384 -4.09 13.81 -4.67
C VAL A 384 -4.69 13.22 -3.39
N PHE A 385 -4.18 12.07 -2.94
CA PHE A 385 -4.49 11.48 -1.63
C PHE A 385 -3.28 11.55 -0.71
N LEU A 386 -3.42 12.24 0.41
CA LEU A 386 -2.35 12.40 1.41
C LEU A 386 -2.66 11.55 2.66
N ALA A 387 -1.75 10.64 3.01
CA ALA A 387 -1.88 9.81 4.20
C ALA A 387 -0.69 9.99 5.15
N ALA A 388 -0.90 10.03 6.46
CA ALA A 388 0.18 10.06 7.45
C ALA A 388 -0.23 9.38 8.76
N GLY A 389 0.75 8.97 9.57
CA GLY A 389 0.53 8.46 10.92
C GLY A 389 0.56 9.58 11.95
N GLU A 390 -0.35 9.57 12.92
CA GLU A 390 -0.41 10.58 13.99
C GLU A 390 0.89 10.64 14.82
N CYS A 391 1.58 9.50 14.97
CA CYS A 391 2.85 9.39 15.68
C CYS A 391 4.08 9.39 14.74
N ASP A 392 3.93 9.84 13.49
CA ASP A 392 5.06 9.96 12.56
C ASP A 392 6.00 11.09 13.01
N SER A 393 7.21 10.72 13.45
CA SER A 393 8.26 11.67 13.85
C SER A 393 9.24 12.02 12.73
N VAL A 394 9.19 11.30 11.60
CA VAL A 394 10.11 11.43 10.47
C VAL A 394 9.55 12.44 9.47
N THR A 395 8.28 12.25 9.10
CA THR A 395 7.50 13.18 8.27
C THR A 395 6.21 13.51 9.00
N PRO A 396 6.25 14.41 10.01
CA PRO A 396 5.09 14.67 10.84
C PRO A 396 3.87 15.13 10.05
N THR A 397 2.68 14.95 10.62
CA THR A 397 1.37 15.30 10.02
C THR A 397 1.27 16.78 9.61
N SER A 398 2.11 17.66 10.15
CA SER A 398 2.27 19.04 9.69
C SER A 398 2.68 19.14 8.21
N ASN A 399 3.41 18.16 7.66
CA ASN A 399 3.71 18.11 6.22
C ASN A 399 2.43 17.94 5.38
N VAL A 400 1.48 17.10 5.82
CA VAL A 400 0.19 16.93 5.12
C VAL A 400 -0.59 18.26 5.14
N LYS A 401 -0.66 18.92 6.30
CA LYS A 401 -1.27 20.25 6.43
C LYS A 401 -0.62 21.26 5.48
N ARG A 402 0.70 21.25 5.40
CA ARG A 402 1.45 22.19 4.57
C ARG A 402 1.28 21.95 3.07
N ILE A 403 1.21 20.68 2.65
CA ILE A 403 0.90 20.34 1.25
C ILE A 403 -0.53 20.75 0.90
N LEU A 404 -1.50 20.57 1.82
CA LEU A 404 -2.86 21.09 1.62
C LEU A 404 -2.89 22.61 1.41
N GLU A 405 -2.14 23.37 2.21
CA GLU A 405 -1.99 24.81 2.04
C GLU A 405 -1.38 25.17 0.67
N PHE A 406 -0.39 24.40 0.19
CA PHE A 406 0.19 24.61 -1.13
C PHE A 406 -0.80 24.36 -2.26
N LEU A 407 -1.68 23.36 -2.09
CA LEU A 407 -2.76 23.03 -3.02
C LEU A 407 -3.95 24.02 -2.95
N GLY A 408 -3.85 25.08 -2.14
CA GLY A 408 -4.89 26.09 -2.00
C GLY A 408 -6.17 25.57 -1.34
N ARG A 409 -6.06 24.55 -0.47
CA ARG A 409 -7.20 23.96 0.26
C ARG A 409 -7.22 24.41 1.72
N ASP A 410 -8.43 24.58 2.26
CA ASP A 410 -8.61 25.00 3.65
C ASP A 410 -8.23 23.87 4.64
N VAL A 411 -7.25 24.17 5.50
CA VAL A 411 -6.72 23.30 6.55
C VAL A 411 -7.68 23.13 7.74
N SER A 412 -8.71 23.99 7.85
CA SER A 412 -9.72 23.92 8.91
C SER A 412 -10.61 22.66 8.83
N ALA A 413 -10.69 22.04 7.65
CA ALA A 413 -11.51 20.86 7.37
C ALA A 413 -10.94 19.51 7.89
N ILE A 414 -9.76 19.50 8.55
CA ILE A 414 -9.13 18.27 9.11
C ILE A 414 -9.70 17.93 10.52
N GLN A 415 -10.87 18.45 10.86
CA GLN A 415 -11.58 18.10 12.10
C GLN A 415 -12.33 16.76 11.95
N PRO A 416 -12.61 16.05 13.06
CA PRO A 416 -13.23 14.72 13.02
C PRO A 416 -14.53 14.74 12.22
N PRO A 417 -14.86 13.63 11.53
CA PRO A 417 -15.98 13.60 10.60
C PRO A 417 -17.28 13.97 11.30
N SER A 418 -17.88 15.08 10.87
CA SER A 418 -19.31 15.32 11.07
C SER A 418 -20.06 14.28 10.24
N GLU A 419 -20.94 13.50 10.87
CA GLU A 419 -21.78 12.47 10.24
C GLU A 419 -22.74 13.00 9.15
N LYS A 420 -22.75 14.31 8.87
CA LYS A 420 -23.80 14.97 8.07
C LYS A 420 -23.42 15.37 6.64
N ALA A 421 -22.31 14.92 6.07
CA ALA A 421 -21.94 15.32 4.70
C ALA A 421 -21.54 14.15 3.79
N SER A 422 -22.53 13.37 3.37
CA SER A 422 -22.50 12.66 2.09
C SER A 422 -23.88 12.08 1.79
N LEU A 423 -24.71 12.84 1.07
CA LEU A 423 -25.82 12.28 0.30
C LEU A 423 -25.23 11.77 -1.03
N PRO A 424 -25.41 10.50 -1.41
CA PRO A 424 -25.02 10.03 -2.74
C PRO A 424 -26.06 10.43 -3.78
N ILE A 425 -25.57 10.94 -4.92
CA ILE A 425 -26.31 10.94 -6.20
C ILE A 425 -26.30 9.49 -6.70
N ALA A 426 -27.17 8.65 -6.16
CA ALA A 426 -27.42 7.29 -6.63
C ALA A 426 -28.80 6.82 -6.17
N ALA A 427 -29.83 7.55 -6.58
CA ALA A 427 -31.21 7.10 -6.55
C ALA A 427 -31.95 7.81 -7.70
N ALA A 428 -31.65 7.40 -8.93
CA ALA A 428 -32.61 7.55 -10.02
C ALA A 428 -33.06 6.13 -10.39
N PRO A 429 -34.34 5.78 -10.22
CA PRO A 429 -34.85 4.47 -10.61
C PRO A 429 -34.75 4.33 -12.13
N PHE A 430 -33.99 3.34 -12.59
CA PHE A 430 -34.00 2.94 -13.99
C PHE A 430 -35.33 2.23 -14.27
N MET A 431 -36.22 2.84 -15.05
CA MET A 431 -37.45 2.21 -15.50
C MET A 431 -37.11 1.17 -16.56
N SER A 432 -37.27 -0.09 -16.21
CA SER A 432 -36.99 -1.24 -17.07
C SER A 432 -38.26 -1.64 -17.83
N GLU A 433 -38.67 -0.88 -18.84
CA GLU A 433 -39.79 -1.30 -19.70
C GLU A 433 -39.79 -0.63 -21.08
N ALA A 434 -38.66 -0.70 -21.79
CA ALA A 434 -38.62 -0.66 -23.24
C ALA A 434 -37.22 -1.05 -23.70
N ILE A 435 -37.13 -2.19 -24.40
CA ILE A 435 -36.12 -2.64 -25.39
C ILE A 435 -36.05 -4.16 -25.25
N LEU A 436 -37.11 -4.82 -25.73
CA LEU A 436 -37.00 -6.17 -26.27
C LEU A 436 -36.69 -6.01 -27.75
N SER A 437 -35.43 -6.20 -28.14
CA SER A 437 -35.04 -7.03 -29.29
C SER A 437 -33.57 -6.85 -29.69
N ALA A 438 -32.96 -8.01 -29.98
CA ALA A 438 -31.70 -8.24 -30.70
C ALA A 438 -30.37 -7.95 -29.98
N GLU A 439 -30.01 -8.81 -29.02
CA GLU A 439 -28.59 -9.06 -28.70
C GLU A 439 -28.13 -10.44 -29.20
N ARG A 440 -26.97 -10.47 -29.87
CA ARG A 440 -26.27 -11.70 -30.26
C ARG A 440 -25.65 -12.36 -29.02
N PRO A 441 -25.65 -13.70 -28.91
CA PRO A 441 -25.13 -14.38 -27.73
C PRO A 441 -23.62 -14.18 -27.59
N ARG A 442 -23.18 -13.57 -26.48
CA ARG A 442 -21.77 -13.49 -26.07
C ARG A 442 -21.37 -14.79 -25.34
N LYS A 443 -20.18 -15.31 -25.65
CA LYS A 443 -19.65 -16.56 -25.07
C LYS A 443 -19.38 -16.44 -23.56
N HIS A 444 -19.74 -17.50 -22.83
CA HIS A 444 -19.58 -17.69 -21.38
C HIS A 444 -18.10 -17.64 -20.96
N HIS A 445 -17.77 -16.82 -19.95
CA HIS A 445 -16.45 -16.84 -19.31
C HIS A 445 -16.51 -16.54 -17.82
N ASP A 446 -15.82 -17.38 -17.03
CA ASP A 446 -15.76 -17.38 -15.57
C ASP A 446 -15.06 -16.12 -15.02
N SER A 447 -15.62 -15.60 -13.93
CA SER A 447 -15.26 -14.35 -13.25
C SER A 447 -14.62 -14.59 -11.87
N GLY A 448 -14.00 -15.73 -11.59
CA GLY A 448 -13.24 -15.86 -10.34
C GLY A 448 -12.31 -17.06 -10.23
N ILE A 449 -11.09 -16.77 -9.73
CA ILE A 449 -10.14 -17.61 -8.97
C ILE A 449 -10.25 -19.12 -9.21
N ASP A 450 -9.17 -19.68 -9.78
CA ASP A 450 -9.00 -21.10 -10.09
C ASP A 450 -9.37 -22.01 -8.92
N ALA A 451 -10.01 -23.13 -9.24
CA ALA A 451 -10.38 -24.18 -8.29
C ALA A 451 -9.19 -24.75 -7.49
N GLU A 452 -7.96 -24.49 -7.94
CA GLU A 452 -6.71 -24.90 -7.29
C GLU A 452 -6.39 -24.14 -5.98
N ASP A 453 -7.10 -23.05 -5.66
CA ASP A 453 -6.97 -22.34 -4.38
C ASP A 453 -7.85 -22.93 -3.25
N LEU A 454 -8.50 -24.08 -3.50
CA LEU A 454 -9.18 -24.85 -2.46
C LEU A 454 -8.20 -25.83 -1.80
N PRO A 455 -8.21 -25.97 -0.47
CA PRO A 455 -7.48 -27.07 0.18
C PRO A 455 -7.98 -28.39 -0.38
N LYS A 456 -7.11 -29.15 -1.05
CA LYS A 456 -7.37 -30.55 -1.41
C LYS A 456 -7.25 -31.36 -0.12
N PRO A 457 -8.22 -32.22 0.23
CA PRO A 457 -8.01 -33.20 1.30
C PRO A 457 -6.84 -34.10 0.88
N ASP A 458 -5.86 -34.24 1.78
CA ASP A 458 -4.74 -35.16 1.59
C ASP A 458 -5.29 -36.57 1.47
N ASP A 459 -5.08 -37.20 0.31
CA ASP A 459 -5.22 -38.65 0.18
C ASP A 459 -3.93 -39.20 -0.43
N ASP A 460 -3.22 -39.94 0.41
CA ASP A 460 -2.06 -40.75 0.09
C ASP A 460 -2.45 -41.82 -0.94
N ASN A 461 -2.00 -41.70 -2.19
CA ASN A 461 -1.43 -42.86 -2.89
C ASN A 461 -0.66 -42.50 -4.17
N LYS A 462 0.54 -43.06 -4.23
CA LYS A 462 1.39 -43.17 -5.42
C LYS A 462 0.65 -43.88 -6.56
N THR A 463 0.83 -43.46 -7.82
CA THR A 463 1.34 -44.28 -8.95
C THR A 463 1.30 -43.51 -10.29
N ILE A 464 2.50 -43.27 -10.84
CA ILE A 464 3.01 -43.32 -12.24
C ILE A 464 2.15 -42.88 -13.45
N GLU A 465 2.76 -41.91 -14.18
CA GLU A 465 2.72 -41.48 -15.59
C GLU A 465 1.91 -42.25 -16.66
N SER A 466 1.31 -41.51 -17.61
CA SER A 466 1.60 -41.66 -19.05
C SER A 466 1.03 -40.54 -19.94
N ILE A 467 1.82 -40.23 -20.96
CA ILE A 467 1.69 -39.22 -22.02
C ILE A 467 0.75 -39.71 -23.14
N SER A 468 0.01 -38.81 -23.79
CA SER A 468 -0.27 -38.91 -25.23
C SER A 468 -0.67 -37.58 -25.89
N VAL A 469 -0.08 -37.38 -27.06
CA VAL A 469 -0.17 -36.26 -28.01
C VAL A 469 -0.97 -36.70 -29.23
N SER A 470 -1.77 -35.82 -29.85
CA SER A 470 -2.10 -35.75 -31.31
C SER A 470 -3.38 -34.91 -31.51
N THR A 471 -3.70 -34.24 -32.62
CA THR A 471 -3.02 -33.52 -33.74
C THR A 471 -4.14 -32.77 -34.49
N THR A 472 -3.79 -31.68 -35.15
CA THR A 472 -4.52 -30.95 -36.22
C THR A 472 -4.98 -31.91 -37.35
N ASP A 473 -5.96 -31.67 -38.22
CA ASP A 473 -6.10 -30.54 -39.16
C ASP A 473 -7.36 -30.68 -40.08
N GLY A 474 -7.73 -29.58 -40.77
CA GLY A 474 -8.49 -29.54 -42.05
C GLY A 474 -10.02 -29.56 -42.01
N SER A 475 -10.82 -28.88 -42.85
CA SER A 475 -10.76 -27.77 -43.83
C SER A 475 -12.08 -27.85 -44.62
N LEU A 476 -12.80 -26.75 -44.92
CA LEU A 476 -13.26 -26.41 -46.28
C LEU A 476 -14.01 -25.06 -46.34
N VAL A 477 -13.74 -24.37 -47.45
CA VAL A 477 -14.19 -23.06 -47.91
C VAL A 477 -15.44 -23.22 -48.80
N THR A 478 -16.34 -22.24 -48.81
CA THR A 478 -16.95 -21.67 -50.04
C THR A 478 -17.66 -20.34 -49.73
N ALA A 479 -17.25 -19.30 -50.45
CA ALA A 479 -17.99 -18.06 -50.66
C ALA A 479 -18.80 -18.18 -51.96
N GLU A 480 -19.87 -17.39 -52.11
CA GLU A 480 -20.02 -16.44 -53.23
C GLU A 480 -21.34 -15.64 -53.18
N ASN A 481 -21.26 -14.48 -53.83
CA ASN A 481 -22.13 -13.30 -53.84
C ASN A 481 -23.38 -13.44 -54.72
N GLY A 482 -24.33 -12.52 -54.54
CA GLY A 482 -25.41 -12.27 -55.50
C GLY A 482 -26.13 -10.93 -55.26
N THR A 483 -25.76 -9.93 -56.05
CA THR A 483 -26.24 -8.54 -56.15
C THR A 483 -27.62 -8.41 -56.81
N THR A 484 -28.34 -7.29 -56.61
CA THR A 484 -29.04 -6.43 -57.62
C THR A 484 -30.29 -5.70 -57.03
N THR A 485 -30.26 -4.34 -56.99
CA THR A 485 -31.07 -3.35 -57.80
C THR A 485 -32.51 -3.15 -57.31
N ASP A 486 -33.18 -2.00 -57.36
CA ASP A 486 -32.93 -0.56 -57.62
C ASP A 486 -34.31 0.14 -57.39
N GLY A 487 -34.38 1.44 -57.08
CA GLY A 487 -35.69 2.09 -56.88
C GLY A 487 -35.67 3.54 -56.35
N SER A 488 -35.60 4.49 -57.27
CA SER A 488 -35.55 5.95 -57.14
C SER A 488 -36.89 6.62 -56.70
N PHE A 489 -36.85 7.75 -55.96
CA PHE A 489 -37.20 9.13 -56.41
C PHE A 489 -37.61 10.14 -55.29
N THR A 490 -37.09 11.37 -55.47
CA THR A 490 -37.56 12.72 -55.07
C THR A 490 -37.27 13.35 -53.69
N THR A 491 -36.95 14.63 -53.81
CA THR A 491 -36.35 15.65 -52.94
C THR A 491 -37.36 16.50 -52.16
N ALA A 492 -37.03 16.91 -50.93
CA ALA A 492 -37.33 18.26 -50.39
C ALA A 492 -36.53 18.52 -49.08
N ASP A 493 -36.05 19.76 -48.96
CA ASP A 493 -35.09 20.27 -47.98
C ASP A 493 -35.55 20.31 -46.50
N GLY A 494 -34.57 20.13 -45.60
CA GLY A 494 -34.64 20.50 -44.19
C GLY A 494 -33.30 20.21 -43.48
N PRO A 495 -32.75 21.11 -42.64
CA PRO A 495 -31.36 21.01 -42.18
C PRO A 495 -31.18 19.87 -41.17
N LEU A 496 -30.51 18.81 -41.60
CA LEU A 496 -30.09 17.68 -40.76
C LEU A 496 -28.95 18.11 -39.83
N ILE A 497 -29.31 18.31 -38.56
CA ILE A 497 -28.39 18.16 -37.44
C ILE A 497 -27.87 16.72 -37.51
N SER A 498 -26.55 16.58 -37.62
CA SER A 498 -25.86 15.30 -37.69
C SER A 498 -26.00 14.55 -36.36
N ASP A 499 -27.03 13.70 -36.25
CA ASP A 499 -27.06 12.61 -35.29
C ASP A 499 -26.00 11.59 -35.66
N THR A 500 -24.79 11.85 -35.18
CA THR A 500 -23.77 10.80 -35.09
C THR A 500 -24.20 9.90 -33.93
N THR A 501 -25.00 8.89 -34.25
CA THR A 501 -25.28 7.73 -33.40
C THR A 501 -23.99 6.92 -33.24
N THR A 502 -23.04 7.44 -32.47
CA THR A 502 -22.01 6.60 -31.87
C THR A 502 -22.71 5.70 -30.86
N SER A 503 -22.71 4.39 -31.13
CA SER A 503 -23.06 3.35 -30.17
C SER A 503 -22.21 3.53 -28.91
N SER A 504 -22.72 4.25 -27.90
CA SER A 504 -22.02 4.48 -26.65
C SER A 504 -21.93 3.15 -25.91
N SER A 505 -20.74 2.54 -25.88
CA SER A 505 -20.46 1.47 -24.94
C SER A 505 -20.73 2.00 -23.53
N ASN A 506 -21.60 1.35 -22.76
CA ASN A 506 -22.00 1.70 -21.38
C ASN A 506 -20.86 1.58 -20.33
N ASN A 507 -19.60 1.73 -20.74
CA ASN A 507 -18.45 1.65 -19.85
C ASN A 507 -18.17 3.01 -19.21
N PRO A 508 -17.91 3.07 -17.90
CA PRO A 508 -17.51 4.32 -17.27
C PRO A 508 -16.17 4.78 -17.87
N SER A 509 -16.10 6.07 -18.20
CA SER A 509 -14.87 6.71 -18.65
C SER A 509 -14.01 7.17 -17.46
N PRO A 510 -12.68 7.26 -17.62
CA PRO A 510 -11.82 7.92 -16.65
C PRO A 510 -12.29 9.33 -16.34
N HIS A 511 -12.07 9.80 -15.11
CA HIS A 511 -12.37 11.17 -14.76
C HIS A 511 -11.36 12.13 -15.41
N THR A 512 -11.82 13.31 -15.82
CA THR A 512 -10.95 14.37 -16.32
C THR A 512 -9.96 14.79 -15.22
N ARG A 513 -8.69 14.98 -15.60
CA ARG A 513 -7.64 15.47 -14.71
C ARG A 513 -8.06 16.82 -14.12
N ARG A 514 -8.30 16.82 -12.81
CA ARG A 514 -8.58 18.00 -12.01
C ARG A 514 -8.06 17.80 -10.60
N LEU A 515 -7.74 18.89 -9.92
CA LEU A 515 -7.32 18.81 -8.53
C LEU A 515 -8.49 18.39 -7.65
N VAL A 516 -8.33 17.25 -6.99
CA VAL A 516 -9.20 16.73 -5.93
C VAL A 516 -8.29 16.32 -4.80
N VAL A 517 -8.49 16.82 -3.57
CA VAL A 517 -7.61 16.46 -2.46
C VAL A 517 -8.38 15.69 -1.39
N LYS A 518 -7.83 14.54 -1.00
CA LYS A 518 -8.30 13.75 0.13
C LYS A 518 -7.18 13.55 1.14
N THR A 519 -7.50 13.56 2.42
CA THR A 519 -6.51 13.28 3.47
C THR A 519 -6.99 12.24 4.46
N ALA A 520 -6.04 11.47 5.00
CA ALA A 520 -6.27 10.51 6.07
C ALA A 520 -5.11 10.53 7.07
N ILE A 521 -5.42 10.80 8.34
CA ILE A 521 -4.45 10.68 9.44
C ILE A 521 -4.79 9.42 10.23
N MET A 522 -3.91 8.42 10.16
CA MET A 522 -4.02 7.18 10.91
C MET A 522 -3.78 7.46 12.39
N PRO A 523 -4.67 6.99 13.29
CA PRO A 523 -4.59 7.29 14.72
C PRO A 523 -3.38 6.61 15.36
N LYS A 524 -3.01 7.07 16.56
CA LYS A 524 -2.05 6.37 17.42
C LYS A 524 -2.36 4.85 17.49
N PRO A 525 -1.37 3.95 17.34
CA PRO A 525 0.08 4.18 17.32
C PRO A 525 0.71 4.39 15.93
N ALA A 526 -0.08 4.65 14.89
CA ALA A 526 0.43 4.73 13.52
C ALA A 526 1.55 5.78 13.38
N ALA A 527 2.70 5.35 12.86
CA ALA A 527 3.89 6.18 12.62
C ALA A 527 4.33 6.08 11.15
N HIS A 528 5.60 6.32 10.86
CA HIS A 528 6.14 6.32 9.49
C HIS A 528 6.05 4.95 8.78
N SER A 529 5.96 3.86 9.55
CA SER A 529 5.85 2.47 9.06
C SER A 529 4.43 2.03 8.66
N LEU A 530 3.44 2.93 8.66
CA LEU A 530 2.02 2.61 8.51
C LEU A 530 1.67 1.81 7.23
N LEU A 531 2.52 1.89 6.19
CA LEU A 531 2.23 1.19 4.93
C LEU A 531 2.37 -0.33 5.03
N PHE A 532 3.15 -0.83 6.00
CA PHE A 532 3.38 -2.26 6.22
C PHE A 532 3.05 -2.74 7.63
N ALA A 533 2.60 -1.84 8.50
CA ALA A 533 2.06 -2.24 9.80
C ALA A 533 0.72 -2.98 9.59
N PRO A 534 0.51 -4.16 10.22
CA PRO A 534 -0.71 -4.94 10.06
C PRO A 534 -1.99 -4.15 10.37
N SER A 535 -1.94 -3.29 11.40
CA SER A 535 -3.08 -2.47 11.84
C SER A 535 -3.52 -1.38 10.86
N THR A 536 -2.64 -0.94 9.95
CA THR A 536 -2.91 0.23 9.10
C THR A 536 -2.80 -0.07 7.61
N SER A 537 -2.02 -1.06 7.19
CA SER A 537 -1.83 -1.40 5.78
C SER A 537 -3.14 -1.73 5.05
N ARG A 538 -4.05 -2.49 5.68
CA ARG A 538 -5.39 -2.81 5.14
C ARG A 538 -6.28 -1.59 5.00
N ILE A 539 -6.25 -0.70 5.99
CA ILE A 539 -6.97 0.58 5.96
C ILE A 539 -6.47 1.43 4.80
N ILE A 540 -5.14 1.56 4.66
CA ILE A 540 -4.51 2.32 3.59
C ILE A 540 -4.87 1.75 2.22
N ALA A 541 -4.80 0.42 2.04
CA ALA A 541 -5.18 -0.22 0.79
C ALA A 541 -6.64 0.07 0.41
N GLY A 542 -7.57 -0.04 1.36
CA GLY A 542 -8.98 0.27 1.16
C GLY A 542 -9.20 1.74 0.78
N LEU A 543 -8.56 2.68 1.49
CA LEU A 543 -8.66 4.10 1.18
C LEU A 543 -8.09 4.47 -0.19
N ILE A 544 -6.96 3.85 -0.58
CA ILE A 544 -6.37 4.02 -1.92
C ILE A 544 -7.32 3.49 -2.99
N GLY A 545 -7.86 2.27 -2.80
CA GLY A 545 -8.77 1.64 -3.75
C GLY A 545 -10.04 2.47 -3.98
N SER A 546 -10.69 2.93 -2.91
CA SER A 546 -11.85 3.82 -3.02
C SER A 546 -11.48 5.16 -3.65
N PHE A 547 -10.38 5.79 -3.25
CA PHE A 547 -9.97 7.07 -3.83
C PHE A 547 -9.70 6.96 -5.34
N ALA A 548 -9.01 5.90 -5.77
CA ALA A 548 -8.71 5.67 -7.17
C ALA A 548 -9.99 5.42 -7.99
N ALA A 549 -10.92 4.62 -7.47
CA ALA A 549 -12.20 4.38 -8.12
C ALA A 549 -13.09 5.64 -8.19
N ASP A 550 -13.22 6.38 -7.09
CA ASP A 550 -14.19 7.47 -6.97
C ASP A 550 -13.74 8.77 -7.67
N TYR A 551 -12.42 8.99 -7.79
CA TYR A 551 -11.89 10.29 -8.21
C TYR A 551 -10.90 10.24 -9.39
N ILE A 552 -10.38 9.06 -9.74
CA ILE A 552 -9.44 8.92 -10.86
C ILE A 552 -10.07 8.14 -12.01
N ASP A 553 -10.44 6.88 -11.78
CA ASP A 553 -10.99 6.00 -12.80
C ASP A 553 -11.96 4.99 -12.17
N PRO A 554 -13.28 5.12 -12.41
CA PRO A 554 -14.29 4.21 -11.85
C PRO A 554 -14.07 2.74 -12.22
N ARG A 555 -13.33 2.47 -13.30
CA ARG A 555 -12.98 1.11 -13.72
C ARG A 555 -12.05 0.41 -12.73
N LEU A 556 -11.40 1.14 -11.83
CA LEU A 556 -10.59 0.58 -10.74
C LEU A 556 -11.43 0.05 -9.57
N SER A 557 -12.74 0.29 -9.57
CA SER A 557 -13.65 -0.34 -8.60
C SER A 557 -13.71 -1.84 -8.85
N LEU A 558 -13.21 -2.64 -7.90
CA LEU A 558 -13.29 -4.10 -7.99
C LEU A 558 -14.73 -4.59 -8.12
N ALA A 559 -15.68 -3.90 -7.48
CA ALA A 559 -17.08 -4.25 -7.57
C ALA A 559 -17.64 -4.00 -8.98
N TRP A 560 -17.27 -2.87 -9.61
CA TRP A 560 -17.59 -2.63 -11.02
C TRP A 560 -16.93 -3.67 -11.92
N GLN A 561 -15.64 -3.97 -11.74
CA GLN A 561 -14.93 -4.97 -12.54
C GLN A 561 -15.60 -6.34 -12.44
N LEU A 562 -15.90 -6.80 -11.21
CA LEU A 562 -16.61 -8.05 -11.00
C LEU A 562 -17.99 -8.04 -11.66
N ASN A 563 -18.65 -6.89 -11.75
CA ASN A 563 -19.91 -6.75 -12.46
C ASN A 563 -19.73 -6.84 -13.98
N TYR A 564 -18.84 -6.01 -14.52
CA TYR A 564 -18.50 -5.96 -15.94
C TYR A 564 -18.04 -7.33 -16.48
N LEU A 565 -17.25 -8.05 -15.69
CA LEU A 565 -16.71 -9.36 -16.06
C LEU A 565 -17.68 -10.51 -15.84
N SER A 566 -18.80 -10.28 -15.14
CA SER A 566 -19.82 -11.30 -15.03
C SER A 566 -20.73 -11.25 -16.23
N THR A 567 -20.73 -12.32 -17.02
CA THR A 567 -21.72 -12.53 -18.06
C THR A 567 -23.04 -12.98 -17.41
N GLU A 568 -24.11 -12.22 -17.61
CA GLU A 568 -25.46 -12.62 -17.21
C GLU A 568 -26.03 -13.56 -18.28
N GLY A 569 -25.86 -14.86 -18.06
CA GLY A 569 -26.57 -15.94 -18.75
C GLY A 569 -27.16 -16.88 -17.71
N LYS A 570 -28.47 -17.15 -17.83
CA LYS A 570 -29.35 -18.02 -17.01
C LYS A 570 -28.82 -18.49 -15.64
N TRP A 571 -29.57 -18.07 -14.62
CA TRP A 571 -29.48 -18.29 -13.18
C TRP A 571 -29.21 -19.69 -12.62
N ASP A 572 -29.08 -20.73 -13.46
CA ASP A 572 -28.84 -22.09 -12.97
C ASP A 572 -27.35 -22.24 -12.64
N VAL A 573 -27.02 -21.75 -11.44
CA VAL A 573 -25.74 -21.85 -10.73
C VAL A 573 -24.53 -21.62 -11.65
N LYS A 574 -24.08 -20.35 -11.72
CA LYS A 574 -22.91 -19.87 -12.48
C LYS A 574 -21.64 -20.75 -12.39
N ASN A 575 -21.56 -21.66 -11.42
CA ASN A 575 -20.70 -22.84 -11.44
C ASN A 575 -21.22 -23.89 -10.42
N LEU A 576 -22.04 -24.88 -10.85
CA LEU A 576 -22.65 -25.89 -9.96
C LEU A 576 -21.61 -26.67 -9.16
N GLU A 577 -20.49 -27.04 -9.79
CA GLU A 577 -19.38 -27.74 -9.12
C GLU A 577 -18.83 -26.91 -7.96
N LYS A 578 -18.58 -25.62 -8.20
CA LYS A 578 -18.14 -24.68 -7.15
C LYS A 578 -19.16 -24.56 -6.03
N TRP A 579 -20.46 -24.53 -6.34
CA TRP A 579 -21.51 -24.49 -5.31
C TRP A 579 -21.56 -25.80 -4.52
N ARG A 580 -21.41 -26.97 -5.17
CA ARG A 580 -21.38 -28.29 -4.54
C ARG A 580 -20.18 -28.42 -3.59
N ALA A 581 -19.00 -27.99 -4.03
CA ALA A 581 -17.76 -28.00 -3.23
C ALA A 581 -17.83 -27.11 -1.97
N VAL A 582 -18.76 -26.15 -1.93
CA VAL A 582 -18.95 -25.29 -0.76
C VAL A 582 -19.79 -26.01 0.30
N ARG A 583 -19.27 -26.06 1.53
CA ARG A 583 -19.99 -26.57 2.70
C ARG A 583 -21.37 -25.88 2.85
N PRO A 584 -22.48 -26.60 3.02
CA PRO A 584 -23.82 -26.00 3.06
C PRO A 584 -24.04 -24.95 4.16
N VAL A 585 -23.69 -25.29 5.41
CA VAL A 585 -23.87 -24.47 6.61
C VAL A 585 -22.56 -24.44 7.40
N SER A 586 -22.19 -23.30 7.98
CA SER A 586 -20.98 -23.14 8.79
C SER A 586 -21.10 -23.72 10.20
N GLU A 587 -19.97 -23.78 10.91
CA GLU A 587 -19.98 -23.84 12.37
C GLU A 587 -20.68 -22.60 12.98
N PRO A 588 -21.11 -22.64 14.26
CA PRO A 588 -21.66 -21.48 14.94
C PRO A 588 -20.69 -20.29 14.91
N ILE A 589 -21.24 -19.09 14.70
CA ILE A 589 -20.49 -17.84 14.68
C ILE A 589 -21.02 -16.99 15.84
N ALA A 590 -20.20 -16.92 16.89
CA ALA A 590 -20.46 -16.16 18.12
C ALA A 590 -21.85 -16.43 18.73
N ASP A 591 -22.34 -17.67 18.65
CA ASP A 591 -23.64 -18.09 19.19
C ASP A 591 -24.85 -17.27 18.69
N VAL A 592 -24.70 -16.60 17.54
CA VAL A 592 -25.79 -15.85 16.90
C VAL A 592 -26.08 -16.38 15.50
N PHE A 593 -25.03 -16.69 14.73
CA PHE A 593 -25.20 -16.97 13.31
C PHE A 593 -24.69 -18.33 12.87
N ARG A 594 -25.22 -18.79 11.74
CA ARG A 594 -24.56 -19.74 10.83
C ARG A 594 -24.54 -19.16 9.43
N ALA A 595 -23.38 -19.13 8.79
CA ALA A 595 -23.21 -18.72 7.40
C ALA A 595 -23.52 -19.87 6.44
N MET A 596 -24.33 -19.61 5.42
CA MET A 596 -24.87 -20.64 4.54
C MET A 596 -24.64 -20.29 3.06
N LYS A 597 -24.52 -21.30 2.19
CA LYS A 597 -24.73 -21.12 0.74
C LYS A 597 -26.23 -21.11 0.45
N THR A 598 -26.64 -20.49 -0.65
CA THR A 598 -28.04 -20.50 -1.10
C THR A 598 -28.52 -21.93 -1.28
N LEU A 599 -29.78 -22.21 -0.92
CA LEU A 599 -30.41 -23.50 -1.18
C LEU A 599 -30.76 -23.65 -2.65
N ARG A 600 -31.11 -24.87 -3.07
CA ARG A 600 -31.68 -25.14 -4.40
C ARG A 600 -32.85 -26.09 -4.25
N GLU A 601 -33.92 -25.86 -5.00
CA GLU A 601 -35.11 -26.74 -4.93
C GLU A 601 -34.81 -28.18 -5.38
N VAL A 602 -33.94 -28.30 -6.40
CA VAL A 602 -33.64 -29.56 -7.10
C VAL A 602 -32.37 -30.25 -6.62
N ASP A 603 -31.74 -29.77 -5.54
CA ASP A 603 -30.55 -30.42 -4.99
C ASP A 603 -30.93 -31.63 -4.11
N GLU A 604 -30.01 -32.56 -3.90
CA GLU A 604 -30.30 -33.75 -3.08
C GLU A 604 -30.05 -33.49 -1.60
N GLU A 605 -29.13 -32.59 -1.25
CA GLU A 605 -28.63 -32.41 0.12
C GLU A 605 -28.97 -31.05 0.74
N HIS A 606 -29.10 -29.98 -0.05
CA HIS A 606 -29.28 -28.61 0.43
C HIS A 606 -30.51 -27.93 -0.17
N THR A 607 -31.66 -28.55 0.08
CA THR A 607 -33.01 -28.03 -0.22
C THR A 607 -33.70 -27.51 1.04
N PRO A 608 -34.76 -26.69 0.91
CA PRO A 608 -35.56 -26.26 2.07
C PRO A 608 -36.02 -27.41 2.97
N LYS A 609 -36.56 -28.48 2.38
CA LYS A 609 -37.08 -29.65 3.11
C LYS A 609 -36.00 -30.44 3.83
N VAL A 610 -34.82 -30.58 3.23
CA VAL A 610 -33.70 -31.29 3.87
C VAL A 610 -33.09 -30.42 4.97
N LEU A 611 -32.98 -29.11 4.73
CA LEU A 611 -32.46 -28.17 5.73
C LEU A 611 -33.32 -28.16 6.98
N THR A 612 -34.63 -27.98 6.85
CA THR A 612 -35.55 -27.89 8.01
C THR A 612 -35.53 -29.15 8.85
N LYS A 613 -35.45 -30.34 8.21
CA LYS A 613 -35.30 -31.61 8.94
C LYS A 613 -33.96 -31.73 9.66
N LYS A 614 -32.85 -31.39 8.99
CA LYS A 614 -31.50 -31.58 9.51
C LYS A 614 -31.12 -30.56 10.58
N TRP A 615 -31.63 -29.34 10.48
CA TRP A 615 -31.27 -28.21 11.33
C TRP A 615 -32.42 -27.71 12.21
N SER A 616 -33.47 -28.52 12.36
CA SER A 616 -34.58 -28.24 13.29
C SER A 616 -34.05 -28.01 14.71
N GLY A 617 -34.42 -26.90 15.33
CA GLY A 617 -33.97 -26.50 16.67
C GLY A 617 -32.56 -25.92 16.74
N GLU A 618 -31.74 -26.09 15.70
CA GLU A 618 -30.43 -25.45 15.57
C GLU A 618 -30.48 -24.14 14.77
N LEU A 619 -31.44 -24.01 13.85
CA LEU A 619 -31.73 -22.78 13.12
C LEU A 619 -33.07 -22.21 13.55
N CYS A 620 -33.08 -20.93 13.92
CA CYS A 620 -34.28 -20.23 14.38
C CYS A 620 -34.92 -19.34 13.31
N ALA A 621 -34.17 -18.99 12.26
CA ALA A 621 -34.61 -18.23 11.09
C ALA A 621 -33.56 -18.33 9.97
N VAL A 622 -33.95 -18.02 8.73
CA VAL A 622 -33.06 -17.85 7.58
C VAL A 622 -33.20 -16.44 7.00
N VAL A 623 -32.09 -15.72 6.88
CA VAL A 623 -31.99 -14.41 6.23
C VAL A 623 -31.28 -14.55 4.88
N ASP A 624 -32.02 -14.30 3.81
CA ASP A 624 -31.53 -14.28 2.45
C ASP A 624 -31.10 -12.86 2.05
N ILE A 625 -29.79 -12.66 1.94
CA ILE A 625 -29.21 -11.36 1.57
C ILE A 625 -28.97 -11.20 0.05
N SER A 626 -29.44 -12.14 -0.78
CA SER A 626 -29.31 -12.05 -2.24
C SER A 626 -30.28 -11.02 -2.83
N HIS A 627 -29.92 -10.43 -3.98
CA HIS A 627 -30.74 -9.39 -4.62
C HIS A 627 -32.01 -10.01 -5.23
N ASP A 628 -31.82 -11.00 -6.09
CA ASP A 628 -32.87 -11.63 -6.89
C ASP A 628 -33.65 -12.67 -6.10
N ASN A 629 -34.75 -13.14 -6.67
CA ASN A 629 -35.54 -14.21 -6.07
C ASN A 629 -34.69 -15.50 -5.90
N PRO A 630 -34.85 -16.22 -4.78
CA PRO A 630 -34.10 -17.45 -4.52
C PRO A 630 -34.45 -18.54 -5.54
N VAL A 631 -33.50 -19.45 -5.79
CA VAL A 631 -33.65 -20.63 -6.67
C VAL A 631 -34.30 -21.83 -5.95
N TYR A 632 -35.04 -21.54 -4.90
CA TYR A 632 -35.78 -22.48 -4.07
C TYR A 632 -37.03 -21.77 -3.56
N ASP A 633 -38.04 -22.54 -3.20
CA ASP A 633 -39.26 -22.00 -2.62
C ASP A 633 -39.06 -21.71 -1.12
N PRO A 634 -39.09 -20.44 -0.68
CA PRO A 634 -38.96 -20.10 0.73
C PRO A 634 -40.07 -20.71 1.61
N GLN A 635 -41.25 -21.00 1.04
CA GLN A 635 -42.35 -21.63 1.77
C GLN A 635 -41.93 -22.97 2.36
N GLY A 636 -41.05 -23.71 1.68
CA GLY A 636 -40.52 -24.98 2.20
C GLY A 636 -39.69 -24.85 3.48
N LEU A 637 -39.15 -23.66 3.78
CA LEU A 637 -38.50 -23.36 5.06
C LEU A 637 -39.54 -23.09 6.16
N GLU A 638 -40.54 -22.26 5.83
CA GLU A 638 -41.60 -21.86 6.76
C GLU A 638 -42.48 -23.06 7.18
N ASP A 639 -42.83 -23.91 6.22
CA ASP A 639 -43.57 -25.16 6.45
C ASP A 639 -42.80 -26.12 7.38
N GLY A 640 -41.47 -26.05 7.35
CA GLY A 640 -40.59 -26.80 8.24
C GLY A 640 -40.28 -26.09 9.56
N GLY A 641 -40.97 -24.99 9.87
CA GLY A 641 -40.85 -24.26 11.14
C GLY A 641 -39.68 -23.28 11.22
N ILE A 642 -39.01 -22.97 10.10
CA ILE A 642 -37.90 -22.00 10.05
C ILE A 642 -38.37 -20.75 9.28
N PRO A 643 -38.62 -19.62 9.95
CA PRO A 643 -39.01 -18.37 9.31
C PRO A 643 -37.99 -17.90 8.27
N TYR A 644 -38.49 -17.37 7.15
CA TYR A 644 -37.68 -16.81 6.08
C TYR A 644 -37.77 -15.28 6.04
N HIS A 645 -36.63 -14.61 5.89
CA HIS A 645 -36.52 -13.16 5.78
C HIS A 645 -35.68 -12.77 4.57
N LYS A 646 -36.27 -12.05 3.63
CA LYS A 646 -35.55 -11.47 2.48
C LYS A 646 -34.96 -10.10 2.85
N PHE A 647 -33.67 -9.93 2.62
CA PHE A 647 -32.93 -8.68 2.81
C PHE A 647 -32.11 -8.36 1.54
N PRO A 648 -32.72 -7.80 0.49
CA PRO A 648 -32.06 -7.69 -0.81
C PRO A 648 -30.91 -6.68 -0.78
N THR A 649 -29.73 -7.08 -1.26
CA THR A 649 -28.51 -6.22 -1.28
C THR A 649 -27.84 -6.21 -2.64
N VAL A 650 -27.12 -5.13 -2.95
CA VAL A 650 -26.37 -5.01 -4.21
C VAL A 650 -25.24 -6.04 -4.25
N SER A 651 -25.16 -6.79 -5.34
CA SER A 651 -24.13 -7.83 -5.48
C SER A 651 -22.73 -7.23 -5.62
N LYS A 652 -21.71 -7.93 -5.12
CA LYS A 652 -20.26 -7.64 -5.30
C LYS A 652 -19.74 -6.32 -4.72
N HIS A 653 -20.58 -5.47 -4.15
CA HIS A 653 -20.18 -4.29 -3.38
C HIS A 653 -20.19 -4.61 -1.87
N PRO A 654 -19.24 -4.06 -1.07
CA PRO A 654 -19.37 -4.06 0.39
C PRO A 654 -20.64 -3.32 0.82
N PRO A 655 -21.49 -3.91 1.68
CA PRO A 655 -22.70 -3.27 2.21
C PRO A 655 -22.42 -1.90 2.81
N GLN A 656 -23.24 -0.91 2.50
CA GLN A 656 -23.17 0.45 3.01
C GLN A 656 -23.50 0.51 4.52
N PRO A 657 -23.09 1.58 5.23
CA PRO A 657 -23.43 1.72 6.65
C PRO A 657 -24.94 1.67 6.95
N ALA A 658 -25.76 2.23 6.05
CA ALA A 658 -27.22 2.17 6.18
C ALA A 658 -27.74 0.72 6.07
N GLU A 659 -27.32 -0.02 5.04
CA GLU A 659 -27.67 -1.44 4.86
C GLU A 659 -27.23 -2.29 6.06
N VAL A 660 -26.05 -2.02 6.63
CA VAL A 660 -25.57 -2.73 7.83
C VAL A 660 -26.44 -2.44 9.04
N ARG A 661 -26.87 -1.19 9.26
CA ARG A 661 -27.78 -0.85 10.35
C ARG A 661 -29.11 -1.58 10.22
N GLU A 662 -29.71 -1.53 9.03
CA GLU A 662 -30.98 -2.21 8.73
C GLU A 662 -30.87 -3.74 8.92
N PHE A 663 -29.75 -4.34 8.48
CA PHE A 663 -29.48 -5.75 8.74
C PHE A 663 -29.36 -6.05 10.24
N CYS A 664 -28.65 -5.22 11.00
CA CYS A 664 -28.52 -5.41 12.45
C CYS A 664 -29.87 -5.30 13.15
N GLU A 665 -30.71 -4.33 12.78
CA GLU A 665 -32.06 -4.17 13.30
C GLU A 665 -32.95 -5.38 12.99
N LEU A 666 -32.86 -5.94 11.78
CA LEU A 666 -33.56 -7.18 11.41
C LEU A 666 -33.11 -8.35 12.29
N VAL A 667 -31.80 -8.52 12.48
CA VAL A 667 -31.25 -9.59 13.34
C VAL A 667 -31.70 -9.40 14.78
N ASP A 668 -31.61 -8.19 15.32
CA ASP A 668 -32.04 -7.87 16.69
C ASP A 668 -33.52 -8.19 16.89
N LYS A 669 -34.36 -7.88 15.91
CA LYS A 669 -35.78 -8.23 15.89
C LYS A 669 -35.98 -9.75 15.94
N ILE A 670 -35.27 -10.52 15.10
CA ILE A 670 -35.38 -11.98 15.08
C ILE A 670 -34.96 -12.57 16.43
N ARG A 671 -33.86 -12.07 17.02
CA ARG A 671 -33.38 -12.52 18.33
C ARG A 671 -34.35 -12.22 19.46
N ALA A 672 -35.03 -11.07 19.40
CA ALA A 672 -36.02 -10.66 20.40
C ALA A 672 -37.24 -11.59 20.44
N GLU A 673 -37.50 -12.39 19.39
CA GLU A 673 -38.58 -13.38 19.38
C GLU A 673 -38.27 -14.60 20.26
N GLY A 674 -37.04 -14.76 20.75
CA GLY A 674 -36.68 -15.78 21.73
C GLY A 674 -36.76 -17.23 21.21
N ARG A 675 -36.76 -17.42 19.89
CA ARG A 675 -36.75 -18.77 19.28
C ARG A 675 -35.40 -19.46 19.54
N GLN A 676 -35.45 -20.76 19.85
CA GLN A 676 -34.24 -21.56 20.03
C GLN A 676 -33.54 -21.79 18.69
N GLY A 677 -32.20 -21.71 18.70
CA GLY A 677 -31.36 -21.88 17.52
C GLY A 677 -30.70 -20.58 17.05
N LEU A 678 -29.89 -20.69 16.00
CA LEU A 678 -29.08 -19.63 15.41
C LEU A 678 -29.70 -19.11 14.12
N ILE A 679 -29.32 -17.90 13.72
CA ILE A 679 -29.81 -17.28 12.48
C ILE A 679 -28.94 -17.74 11.32
N GLY A 680 -29.54 -18.45 10.37
CA GLY A 680 -28.91 -18.82 9.11
C GLY A 680 -28.86 -17.61 8.19
N VAL A 681 -27.69 -17.26 7.64
CA VAL A 681 -27.57 -16.13 6.69
C VAL A 681 -26.89 -16.60 5.42
N HIS A 682 -27.48 -16.35 4.26
CA HIS A 682 -26.86 -16.69 2.98
C HIS A 682 -26.93 -15.57 1.95
N CYS A 683 -25.88 -15.50 1.15
CA CYS A 683 -25.94 -14.92 -0.19
C CYS A 683 -25.98 -16.06 -1.20
N HIS A 684 -25.11 -16.08 -2.21
CA HIS A 684 -24.98 -17.23 -3.11
C HIS A 684 -24.09 -18.34 -2.51
N TYR A 685 -22.85 -18.01 -2.14
CA TYR A 685 -21.90 -18.98 -1.56
C TYR A 685 -21.69 -18.85 -0.04
N GLY A 686 -22.17 -17.76 0.58
CA GLY A 686 -22.05 -17.56 2.03
C GLY A 686 -20.67 -17.11 2.52
N PHE A 687 -19.92 -16.33 1.73
CA PHE A 687 -18.57 -15.86 2.11
C PHE A 687 -18.46 -14.34 2.21
N ASN A 688 -18.51 -13.60 1.10
CA ASN A 688 -18.14 -12.18 1.09
C ASN A 688 -19.18 -11.26 1.72
N ARG A 689 -20.37 -11.10 1.10
CA ARG A 689 -21.45 -10.27 1.66
C ARG A 689 -21.94 -10.80 3.00
N THR A 690 -22.11 -12.12 3.10
CA THR A 690 -22.50 -12.79 4.35
C THR A 690 -21.47 -12.49 5.44
N GLY A 691 -20.18 -12.73 5.19
CA GLY A 691 -19.14 -12.43 6.16
C GLY A 691 -19.09 -10.97 6.54
N PHE A 692 -19.28 -10.05 5.60
CA PHE A 692 -19.30 -8.62 5.90
C PHE A 692 -20.42 -8.23 6.86
N PHE A 693 -21.67 -8.63 6.60
CA PHE A 693 -22.79 -8.35 7.51
C PHE A 693 -22.61 -8.99 8.88
N LEU A 694 -22.18 -10.26 8.93
CA LEU A 694 -21.97 -10.98 10.18
C LEU A 694 -20.86 -10.32 11.00
N VAL A 695 -19.70 -10.07 10.40
CA VAL A 695 -18.57 -9.38 11.06
C VAL A 695 -18.99 -7.99 11.54
N SER A 696 -19.71 -7.23 10.73
CA SER A 696 -20.29 -5.93 11.13
C SER A 696 -21.18 -6.06 12.36
N TYR A 697 -22.06 -7.05 12.43
CA TYR A 697 -22.92 -7.29 13.59
C TYR A 697 -22.10 -7.63 14.85
N LEU A 698 -21.09 -8.49 14.74
CA LEU A 698 -20.22 -8.84 15.87
C LEU A 698 -19.53 -7.60 16.45
N ILE A 699 -19.10 -6.68 15.58
CA ILE A 699 -18.46 -5.42 16.01
C ILE A 699 -19.49 -4.47 16.62
N GLU A 700 -20.62 -4.22 15.94
CA GLU A 700 -21.59 -3.18 16.33
C GLU A 700 -22.54 -3.59 17.47
N ARG A 701 -22.73 -4.89 17.73
CA ARG A 701 -23.66 -5.40 18.76
C ARG A 701 -23.01 -6.24 19.83
N MET A 702 -21.81 -6.78 19.57
CA MET A 702 -21.15 -7.73 20.48
C MET A 702 -19.77 -7.27 20.93
N ASP A 703 -19.37 -6.03 20.61
CA ASP A 703 -18.11 -5.40 21.03
C ASP A 703 -16.86 -6.17 20.59
N PHE A 704 -16.95 -6.93 19.49
CA PHE A 704 -15.78 -7.58 18.92
C PHE A 704 -14.84 -6.53 18.31
N ARG A 705 -13.54 -6.77 18.45
CA ARG A 705 -12.54 -6.08 17.65
C ARG A 705 -12.64 -6.54 16.20
N VAL A 706 -12.26 -5.67 15.26
CA VAL A 706 -12.33 -5.95 13.82
C VAL A 706 -11.57 -7.21 13.45
N GLU A 707 -10.36 -7.38 14.00
CA GLU A 707 -9.53 -8.55 13.76
C GLU A 707 -10.19 -9.84 14.28
N ASP A 708 -10.72 -9.79 15.51
CA ASP A 708 -11.33 -10.94 16.18
C ASP A 708 -12.62 -11.36 15.50
N ALA A 709 -13.44 -10.42 15.02
CA ALA A 709 -14.67 -10.71 14.29
C ALA A 709 -14.38 -11.36 12.93
N ILE A 710 -13.42 -10.82 12.17
CA ILE A 710 -12.97 -11.41 10.89
C ILE A 710 -12.44 -12.83 11.11
N GLU A 711 -11.62 -13.02 12.15
CA GLU A 711 -11.04 -14.31 12.48
C GLU A 711 -12.10 -15.33 12.91
N THR A 712 -13.05 -14.91 13.75
CA THR A 712 -14.20 -15.75 14.16
C THR A 712 -14.99 -16.23 12.94
N PHE A 713 -15.27 -15.35 11.98
CA PHE A 713 -15.91 -15.74 10.72
C PHE A 713 -15.03 -16.67 9.89
N ARG A 714 -13.73 -16.40 9.80
CA ARG A 714 -12.75 -17.20 9.04
C ARG A 714 -12.67 -18.64 9.54
N VAL A 715 -12.61 -18.83 10.86
CA VAL A 715 -12.53 -20.14 11.49
C VAL A 715 -13.84 -20.91 11.28
N ALA A 716 -14.98 -20.27 11.48
CA ALA A 716 -16.29 -20.92 11.32
C ALA A 716 -16.65 -21.18 9.84
N ARG A 717 -16.19 -20.36 8.90
CA ARG A 717 -16.46 -20.48 7.46
C ARG A 717 -15.17 -20.35 6.63
N PRO A 718 -14.26 -21.34 6.65
CA PRO A 718 -12.99 -21.25 5.92
C PRO A 718 -13.20 -21.07 4.40
N PRO A 719 -12.41 -20.20 3.72
CA PRO A 719 -11.28 -19.42 4.22
C PRO A 719 -11.67 -18.01 4.74
N GLY A 720 -12.95 -17.77 5.06
CA GLY A 720 -13.49 -16.47 5.46
C GLY A 720 -13.94 -15.60 4.28
N ILE A 721 -13.91 -14.28 4.48
CA ILE A 721 -14.18 -13.31 3.42
C ILE A 721 -13.05 -13.42 2.37
N ARG A 722 -13.40 -13.78 1.13
CA ARG A 722 -12.44 -14.12 0.07
C ARG A 722 -11.90 -12.89 -0.65
N HIS A 723 -12.74 -11.88 -0.86
CA HIS A 723 -12.32 -10.68 -1.57
C HIS A 723 -11.73 -9.64 -0.62
N SER A 724 -10.48 -9.24 -0.88
CA SER A 724 -9.74 -8.28 -0.06
C SER A 724 -10.47 -6.96 0.14
N HIS A 725 -11.16 -6.43 -0.88
CA HIS A 725 -11.86 -5.15 -0.76
C HIS A 725 -12.99 -5.14 0.28
N PHE A 726 -13.61 -6.29 0.58
CA PHE A 726 -14.58 -6.40 1.69
C PHE A 726 -13.87 -6.31 3.04
N VAL A 727 -12.75 -7.02 3.19
CA VAL A 727 -11.92 -6.99 4.40
C VAL A 727 -11.36 -5.59 4.63
N ASP A 728 -10.78 -4.99 3.60
CA ASP A 728 -10.23 -3.64 3.65
C ASP A 728 -11.33 -2.63 4.01
N ALA A 729 -12.55 -2.77 3.47
CA ALA A 729 -13.69 -1.92 3.82
C ALA A 729 -14.13 -2.07 5.30
N LEU A 730 -14.04 -3.27 5.90
CA LEU A 730 -14.29 -3.48 7.33
C LEU A 730 -13.26 -2.75 8.19
N TYR A 731 -11.97 -2.91 7.89
CA TYR A 731 -10.90 -2.19 8.58
C TYR A 731 -11.05 -0.68 8.46
N VAL A 732 -11.40 -0.19 7.27
CA VAL A 732 -11.68 1.24 7.03
C VAL A 732 -12.89 1.72 7.83
N ARG A 733 -13.97 0.94 7.91
CA ARG A 733 -15.22 1.33 8.59
C ARG A 733 -15.05 1.41 10.09
N TYR A 734 -14.37 0.44 10.68
CA TYR A 734 -14.30 0.27 12.13
C TYR A 734 -12.96 0.70 12.74
N CYS A 735 -12.14 1.47 12.00
CA CYS A 735 -10.93 2.09 12.55
C CYS A 735 -11.29 3.26 13.48
N GLN A 736 -11.19 3.04 14.78
CA GLN A 736 -11.41 4.06 15.80
C GLN A 736 -10.36 5.17 15.74
N GLY A 737 -10.78 6.44 15.74
CA GLY A 737 -9.88 7.59 15.76
C GLY A 737 -9.31 8.01 14.39
N LEU A 738 -9.68 7.33 13.31
CA LEU A 738 -9.27 7.69 11.95
C LEU A 738 -9.83 9.07 11.55
N LYS A 739 -8.94 10.04 11.39
CA LYS A 739 -9.31 11.41 10.97
C LYS A 739 -9.28 11.48 9.45
N ARG A 740 -10.40 11.86 8.84
CA ARG A 740 -10.55 12.08 7.39
C ARG A 740 -11.07 13.50 7.17
N ALA A 741 -10.47 14.23 6.24
CA ALA A 741 -11.09 15.44 5.73
C ALA A 741 -12.15 15.08 4.67
N PRO A 742 -13.23 15.87 4.51
CA PRO A 742 -14.07 15.79 3.33
C PRO A 742 -13.22 16.01 2.06
N THR A 743 -13.71 15.56 0.92
CA THR A 743 -13.04 15.78 -0.36
C THR A 743 -13.03 17.27 -0.69
N LEU A 744 -11.84 17.86 -0.93
CA LEU A 744 -11.61 19.30 -1.14
C LEU A 744 -11.29 19.67 -2.59
#